data_AF-A0A3M1R002-F1
#
_entry.id   AF-A0A3M1R002-F1
#
_cell.length_a   1.000
_cell.length_b   1.000
_cell.length_c   1.000
_cell.angle_alpha   90.00
_cell.angle_beta   90.00
_cell.angle_gamma   90.00
#
_symmetry.space_group_name_H-M   'P 1'
#
loop_
_entity.id
_entity.type
_entity.pdbx_description
1 polymer ?
#
loop_
_entity_poly.entity_id
_entity_poly.type
_entity_poly.pdbx_seq_one_letter_code
_entity_poly.pdbx_strand_id
1 'polypeptide(L)'
;MKHDIILAGVGGQGILTLSRAICTACLRRGLNIRQAEVHGMAQRGGAVQSHLRISDAEIYGDLIPLGAADLIIAIEPLEALRYAHYLNPDGAIVAATNAFVNIENYPPVEETLDRIAEFPRHALIDAERLARAAGSPRAANAVVLGAAVPFVDLEIDELEDALAEIFEPKGQRIVELNQRALRFGRNAARAYCDAMHRGGRSRAVRHWIETIPAEHLDEPPAGDAVVDGDGDAQLTGAEAHAVRRMLEHVHERGRKQLFEHEVYTLVALVGAISPPRYAFIPRGEQVQANDLAPFHCRQLVLKIVSPQIVHKTEAKGLVFVPNDLDTVRREMRRLIDRHAENAEVEGVLIVEYVERRQPGFGNELFVGIRATREFGPVIAAGLGGIDTEYLASKMEPGLAVAKAPALDTSADEFLDLFRRTAAYDILAGRARGHERIVSDGELLRCFRAFLAIAREFCVHREGQPALEELEVNPFAFRRQRMMPLDGRGRLGDLTPSPPARSTEQVAQLLEPRSIAVLGASATSVNVGRMILNNILRAGFPREHLYVVKQGHTEIDGVRCIETLEDAPEPIDLLVLAAGAAHLPDLIDQVADAGNVRSCILIPGGVGETEGTDALQAEVGAAVARARAAGGTVFLGPNCLGVRSRPGRYDTFFIPPEKLATPANAAPRRCALVSQSGAFMISRLSNLEFLDPALSVSIGNQIDLTLSDVLAAVGTRDDIDVIGVYAEGFNALDGLAFLRTVKKLAARGKLVIFYKAGRTPTGRAAAAGHTAAVAGDYDICQAAAAQAGALVVDTFKEFEQILEIATTQFDKPVGGTRIGAISNAGCETVAMADAILGRRYAVEMAQLDDEGCEQLRKVLREHDLDRLVNARNPLDVTPMASDAAIEACARVLLSRDQVDALVVSTVPLSAALKTTPQEVASGGSLAERLPKLAGECSKPMIYVVDSGPLFDELARTARRAGIPTFRSCDQAIRSLGRYLCHRAPRRTPPAAHQRPEKPPVRVEPLPIAPAHP
;
A
#
# COMPACT_ATOMS: atom_id res chain seq x y z
N MET A 1 18.51 34.69 -15.01
CA MET A 1 18.73 34.50 -13.57
C MET A 1 18.37 35.81 -12.89
N LYS A 2 17.41 35.82 -11.96
CA LYS A 2 17.18 36.95 -11.05
C LYS A 2 17.06 36.38 -9.64
N HIS A 3 17.81 36.93 -8.69
CA HIS A 3 17.83 36.45 -7.32
C HIS A 3 18.02 37.61 -6.34
N ASP A 4 17.03 37.81 -5.47
CA ASP A 4 16.99 38.89 -4.48
C ASP A 4 17.27 38.31 -3.07
N ILE A 5 18.41 38.65 -2.47
CA ILE A 5 18.92 38.11 -1.19
C ILE A 5 18.96 39.21 -0.13
N ILE A 6 18.45 38.91 1.07
CA ILE A 6 18.65 39.72 2.28
C ILE A 6 19.73 39.05 3.13
N LEU A 7 20.80 39.79 3.43
CA LEU A 7 21.82 39.37 4.41
C LEU A 7 21.55 40.10 5.72
N ALA A 8 21.45 39.38 6.84
CA ALA A 8 21.09 39.97 8.13
C ALA A 8 21.92 39.41 9.30
N GLY A 9 22.25 40.26 10.28
CA GLY A 9 23.05 39.82 11.42
C GLY A 9 23.37 40.93 12.41
N VAL A 10 24.11 40.57 13.47
CA VAL A 10 24.61 41.51 14.46
C VAL A 10 26.12 41.70 14.28
N GLY A 11 26.55 42.94 14.01
CA GLY A 11 27.94 43.29 13.70
C GLY A 11 28.28 43.21 12.21
N GLY A 12 28.79 44.31 11.65
CA GLY A 12 28.89 44.49 10.18
C GLY A 12 29.95 43.67 9.46
N GLN A 13 31.02 43.23 10.13
CA GLN A 13 32.14 42.54 9.45
C GLN A 13 31.74 41.20 8.82
N GLY A 14 30.82 40.46 9.45
CA GLY A 14 30.35 39.17 8.92
C GLY A 14 29.49 39.34 7.66
N ILE A 15 28.52 40.24 7.71
CA ILE A 15 27.63 40.57 6.59
C ILE A 15 28.41 41.09 5.39
N LEU A 16 29.39 41.97 5.62
CA LEU A 16 30.27 42.48 4.56
C LEU A 16 31.08 41.36 3.89
N THR A 17 31.57 40.40 4.67
CA THR A 17 32.35 39.28 4.15
C THR A 17 31.49 38.36 3.29
N LEU A 18 30.28 38.03 3.76
CA LEU A 18 29.30 37.24 3.01
C LEU A 18 28.92 37.91 1.70
N SER A 19 28.52 39.18 1.77
CA SER A 19 28.11 39.97 0.61
C SER A 19 29.24 40.03 -0.42
N ARG A 20 30.47 40.31 0.03
CA ARG A 20 31.64 40.38 -0.85
C ARG A 20 31.91 39.05 -1.55
N ALA A 21 31.81 37.92 -0.84
CA ALA A 21 32.04 36.60 -1.44
C ALA A 21 31.02 36.29 -2.55
N ILE A 22 29.73 36.54 -2.29
CA ILE A 22 28.66 36.36 -3.29
C ILE A 22 28.87 37.30 -4.47
N CYS A 23 29.16 38.59 -4.21
CA CYS A 23 29.42 39.57 -5.26
C CYS A 23 30.61 39.16 -6.15
N THR A 24 31.72 38.74 -5.55
CA THR A 24 32.91 38.29 -6.30
C THR A 24 32.59 37.08 -7.17
N ALA A 25 31.84 36.09 -6.66
CA ALA A 25 31.43 34.92 -7.44
C ALA A 25 30.51 35.32 -8.62
N CYS A 26 29.51 36.16 -8.38
CA CYS A 26 28.58 36.63 -9.42
C CYS A 26 29.26 37.49 -10.50
N LEU A 27 30.22 38.35 -10.12
CA LEU A 27 30.97 39.17 -11.08
C LEU A 27 31.79 38.31 -12.05
N ARG A 28 32.35 37.19 -11.58
CA ARG A 28 33.08 36.24 -12.43
C ARG A 28 32.18 35.54 -13.45
N ARG A 29 30.91 35.33 -13.10
CA ARG A 29 29.85 34.86 -14.01
C ARG A 29 29.34 35.93 -14.98
N GLY A 30 29.80 37.19 -14.86
CA GLY A 30 29.32 38.30 -15.68
C GLY A 30 27.88 38.76 -15.35
N LEU A 31 27.40 38.50 -14.13
CA LEU A 31 26.07 38.91 -13.68
C LEU A 31 26.05 40.37 -13.23
N ASN A 32 24.89 41.01 -13.40
CA ASN A 32 24.61 42.35 -12.86
C ASN A 32 24.29 42.24 -11.37
N ILE A 33 24.84 43.16 -10.57
CA ILE A 33 24.69 43.16 -9.12
C ILE A 33 24.36 44.57 -8.63
N ARG A 34 23.41 44.67 -7.70
CA ARG A 34 23.18 45.88 -6.89
C ARG A 34 23.18 45.52 -5.41
N GLN A 35 23.88 46.32 -4.63
CA GLN A 35 24.02 46.14 -3.19
C GLN A 35 23.64 47.44 -2.47
N ALA A 36 22.70 47.37 -1.54
CA ALA A 36 22.35 48.47 -0.65
C ALA A 36 22.50 48.03 0.80
N GLU A 37 23.31 48.76 1.57
CA GLU A 37 23.60 48.44 2.96
C GLU A 37 22.97 49.45 3.90
N VAL A 38 22.33 48.95 4.96
CA VAL A 38 21.80 49.79 6.03
C VAL A 38 22.46 49.38 7.34
N HIS A 39 23.27 50.29 7.87
CA HIS A 39 23.90 50.15 9.17
C HIS A 39 22.98 50.77 10.25
N GLY A 40 22.65 50.01 11.28
CA GLY A 40 22.03 50.58 12.49
C GLY A 40 22.99 51.55 13.20
N MET A 41 22.45 52.48 13.98
CA MET A 41 23.20 53.55 14.68
C MET A 41 24.25 53.08 15.72
N ALA A 42 24.50 51.77 15.88
CA ALA A 42 25.45 51.21 16.83
C ALA A 42 26.56 50.42 16.10
N GLN A 43 27.68 51.10 15.80
CA GLN A 43 28.91 50.42 15.39
C GLN A 43 29.47 49.62 16.58
N ARG A 44 29.43 48.28 16.45
CA ARG A 44 29.70 47.23 17.47
C ARG A 44 28.46 46.85 18.29
N GLY A 45 27.76 45.81 17.85
CA GLY A 45 26.61 45.22 18.54
C GLY A 45 25.25 45.62 17.99
N GLY A 46 25.16 46.45 16.94
CA GLY A 46 23.90 46.76 16.27
C GLY A 46 23.52 45.76 15.16
N ALA A 47 22.22 45.72 14.84
CA ALA A 47 21.69 45.01 13.68
C ALA A 47 22.19 45.63 12.37
N VAL A 48 22.57 44.76 11.43
CA VAL A 48 23.07 45.11 10.10
C VAL A 48 22.29 44.30 9.07
N GLN A 49 21.85 44.99 8.01
CA GLN A 49 21.23 44.35 6.87
C GLN A 49 21.87 44.82 5.55
N SER A 50 21.90 43.91 4.57
CA SER A 50 22.30 44.21 3.20
C SER A 50 21.28 43.62 2.22
N HIS A 51 20.79 44.44 1.31
CA HIS A 51 19.99 44.02 0.17
C HIS A 51 20.95 43.72 -0.98
N LEU A 52 20.92 42.49 -1.48
CA LEU A 52 21.76 42.03 -2.58
C LEU A 52 20.87 41.52 -3.71
N ARG A 53 20.96 42.15 -4.88
CA ARG A 53 20.17 41.80 -6.06
C ARG A 53 21.10 41.33 -7.16
N ILE A 54 20.82 40.15 -7.70
CA ILE A 54 21.64 39.48 -8.71
C ILE A 54 20.77 39.23 -9.94
N SER A 55 21.26 39.57 -11.14
CA SER A 55 20.48 39.42 -12.37
C SER A 55 21.35 39.23 -13.61
N ASP A 56 20.91 38.41 -14.57
CA ASP A 56 21.49 38.37 -15.92
C ASP A 56 21.03 39.55 -16.79
N ALA A 57 19.96 40.25 -16.38
CA ALA A 57 19.51 41.51 -16.93
C ALA A 57 19.91 42.72 -16.06
N GLU A 58 19.89 43.92 -16.63
CA GLU A 58 20.18 45.17 -15.92
C GLU A 58 19.23 45.39 -14.72
N ILE A 59 19.78 45.89 -13.60
CA ILE A 59 19.05 46.12 -12.35
C ILE A 59 18.87 47.63 -12.14
N TYR A 60 17.62 48.08 -12.08
CA TYR A 60 17.26 49.50 -12.00
C TYR A 60 17.09 50.04 -10.57
N GLY A 61 17.03 49.19 -9.54
CA GLY A 61 16.84 49.64 -8.15
C GLY A 61 17.54 48.74 -7.14
N ASP A 62 18.10 49.35 -6.10
CA ASP A 62 19.01 48.67 -5.18
C ASP A 62 18.30 48.02 -3.98
N LEU A 63 17.05 48.41 -3.68
CA LEU A 63 16.25 47.84 -2.59
C LEU A 63 15.35 46.70 -3.06
N ILE A 64 15.21 45.69 -2.21
CA ILE A 64 14.29 44.55 -2.43
C ILE A 64 12.90 44.93 -1.91
N PRO A 65 11.83 44.83 -2.72
CA PRO A 65 10.47 45.06 -2.25
C PRO A 65 10.02 44.08 -1.17
N LEU A 66 9.01 44.47 -0.37
CA LEU A 66 8.38 43.56 0.58
C LEU A 66 7.77 42.34 -0.14
N GLY A 67 7.97 41.16 0.43
CA GLY A 67 7.52 39.89 -0.14
C GLY A 67 8.18 39.50 -1.47
N ALA A 68 9.34 40.07 -1.82
CA ALA A 68 10.05 39.79 -3.07
C ALA A 68 11.39 39.05 -2.89
N ALA A 69 11.96 38.98 -1.67
CA ALA A 69 13.24 38.32 -1.43
C ALA A 69 13.12 36.80 -1.61
N ASP A 70 14.04 36.21 -2.36
CA ASP A 70 14.13 34.77 -2.61
C ASP A 70 14.85 34.03 -1.47
N LEU A 71 15.75 34.72 -0.77
CA LEU A 71 16.56 34.14 0.29
C LEU A 71 16.87 35.16 1.39
N ILE A 72 16.77 34.73 2.64
CA ILE A 72 17.36 35.41 3.79
C ILE A 72 18.53 34.58 4.28
N ILE A 73 19.73 35.17 4.33
CA ILE A 73 20.91 34.59 4.96
C ILE A 73 21.19 35.36 6.24
N ALA A 74 21.00 34.70 7.38
CA ALA A 74 21.14 35.30 8.68
C ALA A 74 22.27 34.64 9.48
N ILE A 75 23.22 35.44 9.97
CA ILE A 75 24.26 34.96 10.90
C ILE A 75 23.80 35.01 12.37
N GLU A 76 22.56 35.42 12.60
CA GLU A 76 21.92 35.54 13.91
C GLU A 76 20.41 35.24 13.74
N PRO A 77 19.80 34.37 14.58
CA PRO A 77 18.46 33.86 14.32
C PRO A 77 17.33 34.89 14.49
N LEU A 78 17.40 35.83 15.44
CA LEU A 78 16.37 36.86 15.60
C LEU A 78 16.35 37.83 14.42
N GLU A 79 17.52 38.12 13.82
CA GLU A 79 17.61 38.92 12.59
C GLU A 79 16.91 38.24 11.41
N ALA A 80 16.94 36.91 11.31
CA ALA A 80 16.20 36.18 10.27
C ALA A 80 14.70 36.47 10.33
N LEU A 81 14.12 36.43 11.53
CA LEU A 81 12.69 36.71 11.74
C LEU A 81 12.36 38.19 11.55
N ARG A 82 13.26 39.10 11.93
CA ARG A 82 13.05 40.54 11.77
C ARG A 82 12.81 40.92 10.31
N TYR A 83 13.52 40.27 9.38
CA TYR A 83 13.42 40.54 7.95
C TYR A 83 12.56 39.54 7.18
N ALA A 84 11.92 38.58 7.86
CA ALA A 84 11.07 37.57 7.22
C ALA A 84 9.91 38.14 6.40
N HIS A 85 9.49 39.38 6.67
CA HIS A 85 8.45 40.09 5.90
C HIS A 85 8.89 40.53 4.49
N TYR A 86 10.20 40.54 4.20
CA TYR A 86 10.73 40.71 2.84
C TYR A 86 10.67 39.42 2.02
N LEU A 87 10.61 38.26 2.67
CA LEU A 87 10.66 36.96 2.01
C LEU A 87 9.39 36.72 1.18
N ASN A 88 9.59 36.30 -0.07
CA ASN A 88 8.49 35.87 -0.92
C ASN A 88 7.93 34.50 -0.46
N PRO A 89 6.73 34.10 -0.89
CA PRO A 89 6.09 32.88 -0.38
C PRO A 89 6.86 31.58 -0.60
N ASP A 90 7.73 31.53 -1.61
CA ASP A 90 8.54 30.37 -1.98
C ASP A 90 10.03 30.54 -1.59
N GLY A 91 10.35 31.63 -0.87
CA GLY A 91 11.70 31.98 -0.47
C GLY A 91 12.22 31.10 0.66
N ALA A 92 13.55 31.09 0.84
CA ALA A 92 14.21 30.28 1.84
C ALA A 92 14.86 31.12 2.95
N ILE A 93 15.03 30.51 4.14
CA ILE A 93 15.79 31.10 5.25
C ILE A 93 16.96 30.20 5.60
N VAL A 94 18.17 30.74 5.57
CA VAL A 94 19.38 30.09 6.07
C VAL A 94 19.82 30.88 7.29
N ALA A 95 19.82 30.26 8.47
CA ALA A 95 20.17 30.95 9.69
C ALA A 95 21.16 30.16 10.55
N ALA A 96 22.12 30.87 11.15
CA ALA A 96 22.92 30.32 12.23
C ALA A 96 22.04 30.09 13.48
N THR A 97 22.28 29.02 14.22
CA THR A 97 21.58 28.75 15.49
C THR A 97 22.18 29.51 16.68
N ASN A 98 23.41 30.01 16.54
CA ASN A 98 24.13 30.74 17.58
C ASN A 98 23.55 32.16 17.73
N ALA A 99 22.94 32.47 18.87
CA ALA A 99 22.32 33.77 19.15
C ALA A 99 23.31 34.77 19.79
N PHE A 100 23.22 36.05 19.42
CA PHE A 100 23.98 37.12 20.05
C PHE A 100 23.07 37.92 21.00
N VAL A 101 22.93 37.43 22.24
CA VAL A 101 22.02 38.02 23.24
C VAL A 101 22.61 39.31 23.81
N ASN A 102 22.22 40.44 23.23
CA ASN A 102 22.70 41.78 23.59
C ASN A 102 21.57 42.77 23.97
N ILE A 103 20.36 42.26 24.14
CA ILE A 103 19.16 43.00 24.56
C ILE A 103 18.48 42.25 25.71
N GLU A 104 17.85 42.98 26.65
CA GLU A 104 17.19 42.37 27.83
C GLU A 104 15.99 41.48 27.47
N ASN A 105 15.29 41.81 26.37
CA ASN A 105 14.08 41.11 25.93
C ASN A 105 14.34 40.14 24.76
N TYR A 106 15.52 39.52 24.71
CA TYR A 106 15.80 38.52 23.68
C TYR A 106 14.95 37.25 23.95
N PRO A 107 14.10 36.79 23.00
CA PRO A 107 13.24 35.63 23.21
C PRO A 107 14.06 34.34 23.39
N PRO A 108 13.52 33.30 24.04
CA PRO A 108 14.21 32.01 24.12
C PRO A 108 14.72 31.56 22.74
N VAL A 109 16.00 31.19 22.66
CA VAL A 109 16.66 30.86 21.38
C VAL A 109 15.92 29.74 20.66
N GLU A 110 15.54 28.69 21.39
CA GLU A 110 14.78 27.58 20.82
C GLU A 110 13.41 27.98 20.27
N GLU A 111 12.69 28.88 20.93
CA GLU A 111 11.42 29.42 20.42
C GLU A 111 11.63 30.22 19.14
N THR A 112 12.73 30.98 19.07
CA THR A 112 13.13 31.73 17.87
C THR A 112 13.42 30.78 16.70
N LEU A 113 14.15 29.69 16.96
CA LEU A 113 14.47 28.68 15.95
C LEU A 113 13.23 27.90 15.51
N ASP A 114 12.32 27.56 16.42
CA ASP A 114 11.06 26.91 16.11
C ASP A 114 10.18 27.80 15.22
N ARG A 115 10.18 29.13 15.45
CA ARG A 115 9.51 30.10 14.57
C ARG A 115 10.16 30.24 13.19
N ILE A 116 11.49 30.12 13.08
CA ILE A 116 12.14 30.06 11.76
C ILE A 116 11.79 28.75 11.06
N ALA A 117 11.68 27.64 11.79
CA ALA A 117 11.26 26.35 11.25
C ALA A 117 9.79 26.33 10.79
N GLU A 118 9.00 27.36 11.08
CA GLU A 118 7.67 27.57 10.48
C GLU A 118 7.73 27.90 8.98
N PHE A 119 8.89 28.30 8.44
CA PHE A 119 9.07 28.52 7.01
C PHE A 119 9.37 27.19 6.31
N PRO A 120 8.72 26.86 5.17
CA PRO A 120 8.84 25.54 4.55
C PRO A 120 10.24 25.24 4.02
N ARG A 121 10.94 26.26 3.52
CA ARG A 121 12.31 26.17 3.03
C ARG A 121 13.24 26.86 4.01
N HIS A 122 13.93 26.08 4.83
CA HIS A 122 14.93 26.62 5.74
C HIS A 122 16.10 25.66 5.97
N ALA A 123 17.23 26.22 6.40
CA ALA A 123 18.36 25.49 6.95
C ALA A 123 18.85 26.20 8.22
N LEU A 124 18.90 25.46 9.33
CA LEU A 124 19.36 25.95 10.62
C LEU A 124 20.64 25.20 11.00
N ILE A 125 21.75 25.93 11.11
CA ILE A 125 23.08 25.33 11.26
C ILE A 125 23.83 25.95 12.45
N ASP A 126 24.46 25.10 13.26
CA ASP A 126 25.42 25.56 14.29
C ASP A 126 26.73 26.00 13.62
N ALA A 127 26.75 27.27 13.21
CA ALA A 127 27.84 27.87 12.47
C ALA A 127 29.14 27.90 13.27
N GLU A 128 29.07 28.17 14.58
CA GLU A 128 30.26 28.20 15.42
C GLU A 128 30.88 26.82 15.61
N ARG A 129 30.07 25.77 15.82
CA ARG A 129 30.56 24.40 15.96
C ARG A 129 31.28 23.94 14.70
N LEU A 130 30.68 24.14 13.54
CA LEU A 130 31.28 23.77 12.26
C LEU A 130 32.54 24.60 11.96
N ALA A 131 32.54 25.89 12.32
CA ALA A 131 33.73 26.73 12.17
C ALA A 131 34.88 26.29 13.11
N ARG A 132 34.57 25.89 14.35
CA ARG A 132 35.54 25.28 15.27
C ARG A 132 36.11 23.98 14.69
N ALA A 133 35.26 23.12 14.11
CA ALA A 133 35.69 21.90 13.43
C ALA A 133 36.59 22.18 12.21
N ALA A 134 36.34 23.27 11.47
CA ALA A 134 37.20 23.71 10.36
C ALA A 134 38.54 24.30 10.84
N GLY A 135 38.65 24.69 12.11
CA GLY A 135 39.89 25.12 12.76
C GLY A 135 39.86 26.53 13.34
N SER A 136 38.77 27.29 13.21
CA SER A 136 38.63 28.61 13.84
C SER A 136 37.17 29.08 13.92
N PRO A 137 36.69 29.54 15.09
CA PRO A 137 35.33 30.09 15.22
C PRO A 137 35.12 31.36 14.37
N ARG A 138 36.20 32.04 13.96
CA ARG A 138 36.11 33.23 13.09
C ARG A 138 35.62 32.93 11.67
N ALA A 139 35.57 31.65 11.29
CA ALA A 139 35.06 31.21 9.99
C ALA A 139 33.55 30.89 9.98
N ALA A 140 32.81 31.23 11.06
CA ALA A 140 31.36 31.00 11.14
C ALA A 140 30.59 31.60 9.94
N ASN A 141 31.02 32.75 9.42
CA ASN A 141 30.41 33.34 8.24
C ASN A 141 30.60 32.46 6.99
N ALA A 142 31.76 31.84 6.80
CA ALA A 142 31.98 30.93 5.68
C ALA A 142 31.09 29.68 5.79
N VAL A 143 30.82 29.20 7.01
CA VAL A 143 29.84 28.12 7.24
C VAL A 143 28.44 28.54 6.80
N VAL A 144 27.97 29.73 7.24
CA VAL A 144 26.64 30.22 6.87
C VAL A 144 26.52 30.45 5.36
N LEU A 145 27.58 30.93 4.69
CA LEU A 145 27.65 31.03 3.23
C LEU A 145 27.52 29.66 2.56
N GLY A 146 28.24 28.67 3.08
CA GLY A 146 28.18 27.29 2.60
C GLY A 146 26.77 26.71 2.74
N ALA A 147 26.13 26.97 3.87
CA ALA A 147 24.77 26.55 4.14
C ALA A 147 23.73 27.20 3.21
N ALA A 148 24.07 28.32 2.57
CA ALA A 148 23.23 28.99 1.58
C ALA A 148 23.35 28.41 0.16
N VAL A 149 24.41 27.65 -0.14
CA VAL A 149 24.64 27.04 -1.47
C VAL A 149 23.44 26.24 -1.99
N PRO A 150 22.72 25.42 -1.19
CA PRO A 150 21.52 24.71 -1.68
C PRO A 150 20.36 25.61 -2.12
N PHE A 151 20.42 26.91 -1.81
CA PHE A 151 19.35 27.89 -2.03
C PHE A 151 19.73 29.02 -2.97
N VAL A 152 21.01 29.16 -3.32
CA VAL A 152 21.55 30.16 -4.24
C VAL A 152 21.99 29.47 -5.53
N ASP A 153 21.71 30.08 -6.67
CA ASP A 153 22.19 29.61 -7.99
C ASP A 153 23.66 30.01 -8.20
N LEU A 154 24.54 29.46 -7.36
CA LEU A 154 25.99 29.54 -7.43
C LEU A 154 26.60 28.19 -7.07
N GLU A 155 27.63 27.78 -7.81
CA GLU A 155 28.36 26.55 -7.52
C GLU A 155 29.31 26.76 -6.35
N ILE A 156 29.60 25.70 -5.59
CA ILE A 156 30.48 25.83 -4.42
C ILE A 156 31.90 26.27 -4.84
N ASP A 157 32.40 25.81 -5.99
CA ASP A 157 33.74 26.11 -6.48
C ASP A 157 33.89 27.62 -6.77
N GLU A 158 32.82 28.27 -7.26
CA GLU A 158 32.79 29.71 -7.50
C GLU A 158 32.94 30.51 -6.18
N LEU A 159 32.32 30.03 -5.10
CA LEU A 159 32.42 30.62 -3.77
C LEU A 159 33.75 30.29 -3.07
N GLU A 160 34.33 29.11 -3.32
CA GLU A 160 35.65 28.74 -2.82
C GLU A 160 36.74 29.64 -3.41
N ASP A 161 36.66 29.93 -4.71
CA ASP A 161 37.61 30.82 -5.34
C ASP A 161 37.41 32.29 -4.91
N ALA A 162 36.16 32.71 -4.69
CA ALA A 162 35.87 34.04 -4.16
C ALA A 162 36.42 34.21 -2.73
N LEU A 163 36.30 33.19 -1.88
CA LEU A 163 36.91 33.19 -0.56
C LEU A 163 38.44 33.17 -0.64
N ALA A 164 39.03 32.44 -1.58
CA ALA A 164 40.48 32.44 -1.79
C ALA A 164 41.00 33.86 -2.10
N GLU A 165 40.33 34.58 -3.00
CA GLU A 165 40.68 35.97 -3.34
C GLU A 165 40.52 36.93 -2.14
N ILE A 166 39.43 36.80 -1.38
CA ILE A 166 39.15 37.67 -0.22
C ILE A 166 40.19 37.47 0.90
N PHE A 167 40.67 36.24 1.09
CA PHE A 167 41.54 35.85 2.19
C PHE A 167 43.01 35.66 1.80
N GLU A 168 43.37 35.75 0.53
CA GLU A 168 44.77 35.67 0.03
C GLU A 168 45.73 36.54 0.86
N PRO A 169 45.43 37.82 1.19
CA PRO A 169 46.34 38.67 1.97
C PRO A 169 46.59 38.17 3.40
N LYS A 170 45.75 37.26 3.91
CA LYS A 170 45.87 36.67 5.25
C LYS A 170 46.61 35.32 5.26
N GLY A 171 47.05 34.85 4.10
CA GLY A 171 47.87 33.65 3.92
C GLY A 171 47.07 32.38 3.64
N GLN A 172 47.74 31.42 2.99
CA GLN A 172 47.17 30.17 2.48
C GLN A 172 46.40 29.36 3.54
N ARG A 173 46.92 29.30 4.76
CA ARG A 173 46.26 28.58 5.88
C ARG A 173 44.88 29.16 6.21
N ILE A 174 44.67 30.47 6.06
CA ILE A 174 43.38 31.12 6.31
C ILE A 174 42.41 30.87 5.15
N VAL A 175 42.92 30.79 3.92
CA VAL A 175 42.14 30.42 2.73
C VAL A 175 41.58 29.01 2.88
N GLU A 176 42.45 28.03 3.10
CA GLU A 176 42.08 26.61 3.26
C GLU A 176 41.05 26.40 4.38
N LEU A 177 41.23 27.12 5.49
CA LEU A 177 40.31 27.07 6.62
C LEU A 177 38.91 27.56 6.26
N ASN A 178 38.79 28.69 5.54
CA ASN A 178 37.49 29.23 5.14
C ASN A 178 36.83 28.39 4.04
N GLN A 179 37.59 27.81 3.11
CA GLN A 179 37.07 26.86 2.12
C GLN A 179 36.54 25.60 2.80
N ARG A 180 37.27 25.07 3.79
CA ARG A 180 36.79 23.92 4.58
C ARG A 180 35.52 24.26 5.37
N ALA A 181 35.45 25.44 5.99
CA ALA A 181 34.25 25.91 6.67
C ALA A 181 33.05 26.06 5.72
N LEU A 182 33.27 26.54 4.50
CA LEU A 182 32.26 26.60 3.43
C LEU A 182 31.72 25.20 3.08
N ARG A 183 32.61 24.22 2.87
CA ARG A 183 32.21 22.82 2.58
C ARG A 183 31.38 22.22 3.70
N PHE A 184 31.82 22.38 4.96
CA PHE A 184 31.07 21.91 6.13
C PHE A 184 29.69 22.54 6.21
N GLY A 185 29.56 23.84 5.96
CA GLY A 185 28.28 24.53 5.88
C GLY A 185 27.36 23.95 4.81
N ARG A 186 27.88 23.76 3.58
CA ARG A 186 27.12 23.17 2.46
C ARG A 186 26.64 21.76 2.80
N ASN A 187 27.54 20.92 3.29
CA ASN A 187 27.24 19.52 3.53
C ASN A 187 26.24 19.35 4.68
N ALA A 188 26.42 20.10 5.78
CA ALA A 188 25.47 20.12 6.88
C ALA A 188 24.09 20.63 6.44
N ALA A 189 24.03 21.67 5.60
CA ALA A 189 22.76 22.15 5.05
C ALA A 189 22.12 21.15 4.08
N ARG A 190 22.88 20.45 3.24
CA ARG A 190 22.37 19.37 2.40
C ARG A 190 21.79 18.23 3.23
N ALA A 191 22.50 17.78 4.25
CA ALA A 191 22.03 16.75 5.18
C ALA A 191 20.78 17.21 5.95
N TYR A 192 20.77 18.46 6.42
CA TYR A 192 19.60 19.08 7.05
C TYR A 192 18.39 19.06 6.13
N CYS A 193 18.55 19.57 4.91
CA CYS A 193 17.49 19.61 3.92
C CYS A 193 17.01 18.21 3.57
N ASP A 194 17.89 17.24 3.31
CA ASP A 194 17.51 15.87 3.00
C ASP A 194 16.70 15.23 4.15
N ALA A 195 17.17 15.35 5.39
CA ALA A 195 16.44 14.84 6.56
C ALA A 195 15.07 15.53 6.77
N MET A 196 14.97 16.84 6.51
CA MET A 196 13.70 17.57 6.53
C MET A 196 12.75 17.12 5.40
N HIS A 197 13.28 16.86 4.20
CA HIS A 197 12.51 16.30 3.07
C HIS A 197 11.99 14.89 3.38
N ARG A 198 12.73 14.11 4.18
CA ARG A 198 12.34 12.79 4.68
C ARG A 198 11.42 12.84 5.91
N GLY A 199 10.95 14.01 6.30
CA GLY A 199 9.95 14.17 7.36
C GLY A 199 10.50 14.45 8.76
N GLY A 200 11.82 14.60 8.93
CA GLY A 200 12.44 14.93 10.21
C GLY A 200 11.88 16.24 10.81
N ARG A 201 11.77 16.29 12.15
CA ARG A 201 11.45 17.53 12.88
C ARG A 201 12.72 18.38 12.96
N SER A 202 12.62 19.70 12.70
CA SER A 202 13.79 20.61 12.68
C SER A 202 14.71 20.43 13.90
N ARG A 203 14.17 20.41 15.12
CA ARG A 203 14.96 20.18 16.34
C ARG A 203 15.73 18.85 16.34
N ALA A 204 15.07 17.76 15.94
CA ALA A 204 15.71 16.44 15.88
C ALA A 204 16.82 16.40 14.82
N VAL A 205 16.57 17.01 13.65
CA VAL A 205 17.57 17.11 12.57
C VAL A 205 18.77 17.95 13.00
N ARG A 206 18.54 19.11 13.66
CA ARG A 206 19.63 19.93 14.22
C ARG A 206 20.48 19.13 15.21
N HIS A 207 19.83 18.48 16.17
CA HIS A 207 20.51 17.68 17.18
C HIS A 207 21.29 16.52 16.54
N TRP A 208 20.74 15.85 15.53
CA TRP A 208 21.46 14.82 14.81
C TRP A 208 22.72 15.36 14.13
N ILE A 209 22.63 16.48 13.41
CA ILE A 209 23.81 17.12 12.80
C ILE A 209 24.85 17.48 13.86
N GLU A 210 24.42 17.89 15.06
CA GLU A 210 25.27 18.15 16.22
C GLU A 210 25.99 16.90 16.77
N THR A 211 25.50 15.69 16.48
CA THR A 211 26.17 14.44 16.86
C THR A 211 27.17 13.92 15.83
N ILE A 212 27.16 14.43 14.59
CA ILE A 212 28.09 14.01 13.53
C ILE A 212 29.54 14.44 13.89
N PRO A 213 30.50 13.51 14.03
CA PRO A 213 31.90 13.83 14.31
C PRO A 213 32.53 14.71 13.21
N ALA A 214 33.54 15.51 13.56
CA ALA A 214 34.13 16.51 12.67
C ALA A 214 34.74 15.89 11.39
N GLU A 215 35.29 14.68 11.53
CA GLU A 215 35.85 13.86 10.45
C GLU A 215 34.81 13.39 9.43
N HIS A 216 33.52 13.37 9.78
CA HIS A 216 32.42 12.94 8.91
C HIS A 216 31.61 14.12 8.35
N LEU A 217 32.01 15.37 8.60
CA LEU A 217 31.29 16.56 8.08
C LEU A 217 31.55 16.84 6.59
N ASP A 218 32.61 16.25 6.02
CA ASP A 218 32.88 16.32 4.57
C ASP A 218 31.90 15.45 3.77
N GLU A 219 31.41 14.36 4.36
CA GLU A 219 30.37 13.47 3.83
C GLU A 219 29.45 13.00 4.97
N PRO A 220 28.50 13.83 5.40
CA PRO A 220 27.60 13.46 6.49
C PRO A 220 26.77 12.23 6.10
N PRO A 221 26.52 11.30 7.04
CA PRO A 221 25.71 10.11 6.76
C PRO A 221 24.30 10.51 6.29
N ALA A 222 23.65 9.61 5.55
CA ALA A 222 22.25 9.81 5.17
C ALA A 222 21.40 10.02 6.44
N GLY A 223 20.41 10.92 6.35
CA GLY A 223 19.55 11.30 7.49
C GLY A 223 18.59 10.22 7.97
N ASP A 224 18.76 8.97 7.52
CA ASP A 224 17.88 7.84 7.82
C ASP A 224 17.78 7.61 9.35
N ALA A 225 18.90 7.75 10.07
CA ALA A 225 18.94 7.64 11.53
C ALA A 225 18.11 8.69 12.31
N VAL A 226 17.77 9.83 11.69
CA VAL A 226 16.93 10.88 12.31
C VAL A 226 15.44 10.55 12.18
N VAL A 227 15.11 9.81 11.12
CA VAL A 227 13.76 9.35 10.83
C VAL A 227 13.47 8.04 11.57
N ASP A 228 14.51 7.21 11.77
CA ASP A 228 14.46 5.92 12.46
C ASP A 228 14.65 6.01 13.99
N GLY A 229 14.99 7.19 14.51
CA GLY A 229 15.35 7.42 15.93
C GLY A 229 14.21 7.36 16.94
N ASP A 230 12.95 7.27 16.51
CA ASP A 230 11.81 6.89 17.34
C ASP A 230 10.84 6.08 16.46
N GLY A 231 10.65 4.81 16.79
CA GLY A 231 10.03 3.80 15.95
C GLY A 231 8.70 4.22 15.30
N ASP A 232 8.58 3.86 14.01
CA ASP A 232 7.37 3.62 13.23
C ASP A 232 6.04 4.03 13.90
N ALA A 233 5.59 5.27 13.67
CA ALA A 233 4.27 5.76 14.06
C ALA A 233 3.89 5.42 15.52
N GLN A 234 4.78 5.66 16.48
CA GLN A 234 4.46 5.58 17.91
C GLN A 234 4.27 6.97 18.51
N LEU A 235 3.23 7.10 19.34
CA LEU A 235 3.00 8.30 20.13
C LEU A 235 3.94 8.31 21.34
N THR A 236 4.48 9.47 21.69
CA THR A 236 5.14 9.65 22.99
C THR A 236 4.14 9.41 24.11
N GLY A 237 4.61 9.02 25.30
CA GLY A 237 3.72 8.79 26.45
C GLY A 237 2.87 10.02 26.83
N ALA A 238 3.40 11.23 26.59
CA ALA A 238 2.67 12.48 26.81
C ALA A 238 1.57 12.71 25.76
N GLU A 239 1.88 12.51 24.47
CA GLU A 239 0.91 12.60 23.38
C GLU A 239 -0.23 11.59 23.59
N ALA A 240 0.12 10.33 23.88
CA ALA A 240 -0.85 9.27 24.13
C ALA A 240 -1.74 9.59 25.34
N HIS A 241 -1.17 10.12 26.43
CA HIS A 241 -1.95 10.53 27.60
C HIS A 241 -2.91 11.68 27.29
N ALA A 242 -2.45 12.71 26.58
CA ALA A 242 -3.28 13.87 26.23
C ALA A 242 -4.47 13.48 25.35
N VAL A 243 -4.24 12.66 24.32
CA VAL A 243 -5.32 12.15 23.47
C VAL A 243 -6.27 11.25 24.25
N ARG A 244 -5.76 10.34 25.10
CA ARG A 244 -6.61 9.47 25.94
C ARG A 244 -7.53 10.28 26.84
N ARG A 245 -7.01 11.29 27.54
CA ARG A 245 -7.81 12.19 28.40
C ARG A 245 -8.91 12.92 27.62
N MET A 246 -8.64 13.31 26.37
CA MET A 246 -9.64 13.91 25.50
C MET A 246 -10.75 12.91 25.17
N LEU A 247 -10.41 11.69 24.75
CA LEU A 247 -11.41 10.66 24.40
C LEU A 247 -12.24 10.22 25.62
N GLU A 248 -11.61 10.09 26.78
CA GLU A 248 -12.28 9.87 28.07
C GLU A 248 -13.29 10.97 28.35
N HIS A 249 -12.90 12.25 28.20
CA HIS A 249 -13.81 13.38 28.44
C HIS A 249 -15.03 13.39 27.50
N VAL A 250 -14.82 13.04 26.23
CA VAL A 250 -15.92 12.91 25.26
C VAL A 250 -16.88 11.80 25.70
N HIS A 251 -16.34 10.65 26.11
CA HIS A 251 -17.10 9.49 26.56
C HIS A 251 -17.86 9.74 27.87
N GLU A 252 -17.23 10.35 28.87
CA GLU A 252 -17.81 10.71 30.17
C GLU A 252 -19.02 11.66 30.03
N ARG A 253 -19.02 12.51 28.99
CA ARG A 253 -20.16 13.36 28.64
C ARG A 253 -21.27 12.64 27.87
N GLY A 254 -21.19 11.32 27.70
CA GLY A 254 -22.14 10.52 26.95
C GLY A 254 -22.11 10.76 25.43
N ARG A 255 -21.09 11.45 24.91
CA ARG A 255 -20.95 11.72 23.47
C ARG A 255 -20.21 10.58 22.79
N LYS A 256 -20.66 10.26 21.56
CA LYS A 256 -19.92 9.37 20.64
C LYS A 256 -19.18 10.14 19.55
N GLN A 257 -19.51 11.41 19.29
CA GLN A 257 -18.89 12.20 18.23
C GLN A 257 -17.89 13.20 18.80
N LEU A 258 -16.75 13.34 18.11
CA LEU A 258 -15.80 14.42 18.36
C LEU A 258 -16.21 15.65 17.53
N PHE A 259 -16.13 16.83 18.13
CA PHE A 259 -16.29 18.10 17.43
C PHE A 259 -15.04 18.48 16.65
N GLU A 260 -15.21 19.35 15.65
CA GLU A 260 -14.13 19.75 14.74
C GLU A 260 -12.90 20.30 15.47
N HIS A 261 -13.08 21.10 16.53
CA HIS A 261 -11.98 21.64 17.33
C HIS A 261 -11.29 20.57 18.19
N GLU A 262 -11.99 19.51 18.59
CA GLU A 262 -11.40 18.35 19.28
C GLU A 262 -10.55 17.55 18.29
N VAL A 263 -11.02 17.39 17.04
CA VAL A 263 -10.23 16.81 15.95
C VAL A 263 -8.98 17.66 15.66
N TYR A 264 -9.10 18.98 15.55
CA TYR A 264 -7.93 19.89 15.40
C TYR A 264 -6.92 19.71 16.52
N THR A 265 -7.40 19.64 17.76
CA THR A 265 -6.54 19.42 18.93
C THR A 265 -5.85 18.05 18.83
N LEU A 266 -6.57 17.00 18.42
CA LEU A 266 -6.04 15.65 18.27
C LEU A 266 -4.90 15.60 17.23
N VAL A 267 -5.11 16.12 16.01
CA VAL A 267 -4.05 16.13 14.97
C VAL A 267 -2.88 17.06 15.32
N ALA A 268 -3.14 18.16 16.04
CA ALA A 268 -2.09 19.07 16.52
C ALA A 268 -1.22 18.41 17.60
N LEU A 269 -1.83 17.70 18.56
CA LEU A 269 -1.13 17.01 19.65
C LEU A 269 -0.14 15.98 19.12
N VAL A 270 -0.48 15.25 18.06
CA VAL A 270 0.39 14.23 17.46
C VAL A 270 1.49 14.84 16.56
N GLY A 271 1.55 16.19 16.49
CA GLY A 271 2.58 16.91 15.73
C GLY A 271 2.52 16.66 14.23
N ALA A 272 1.34 16.26 13.74
CA ALA A 272 1.13 15.89 12.34
C ALA A 272 1.15 17.11 11.44
N ILE A 273 0.34 18.11 11.82
CA ILE A 273 -0.10 19.23 10.98
C ILE A 273 -0.50 20.39 11.90
N SER A 274 -0.22 21.63 11.50
CA SER A 274 -0.69 22.82 12.21
C SER A 274 -2.11 23.19 11.75
N PRO A 275 -3.14 23.07 12.60
CA PRO A 275 -4.47 23.55 12.24
C PRO A 275 -4.46 25.07 12.00
N PRO A 276 -5.40 25.60 11.19
CA PRO A 276 -5.63 27.04 11.12
C PRO A 276 -5.91 27.57 12.52
N ARG A 277 -5.59 28.84 12.81
CA ARG A 277 -5.94 29.41 14.12
C ARG A 277 -7.45 29.28 14.33
N TYR A 278 -7.87 28.86 15.52
CA TYR A 278 -9.28 28.66 15.83
C TYR A 278 -9.60 29.04 17.28
N ALA A 279 -10.87 29.36 17.53
CA ALA A 279 -11.43 29.59 18.85
C ALA A 279 -12.85 29.01 18.90
N PHE A 280 -13.11 28.11 19.85
CA PHE A 280 -14.46 27.58 20.09
C PHE A 280 -15.16 28.41 21.14
N ILE A 281 -16.36 28.91 20.82
CA ILE A 281 -17.18 29.75 21.69
C ILE A 281 -18.43 28.95 22.06
N PRO A 282 -18.55 28.48 23.32
CA PRO A 282 -19.71 27.73 23.78
C PRO A 282 -21.00 28.53 23.66
N ARG A 283 -22.11 27.80 23.46
CA ARG A 283 -23.44 28.41 23.44
C ARG A 283 -23.71 29.11 24.78
N GLY A 284 -24.13 30.37 24.70
CA GLY A 284 -24.40 31.21 25.87
C GLY A 284 -23.24 32.14 26.25
N GLU A 285 -22.04 31.93 25.70
CA GLU A 285 -20.89 32.83 25.87
C GLU A 285 -20.83 33.90 24.77
N GLN A 286 -20.13 35.00 25.06
CA GLN A 286 -19.90 36.09 24.11
C GLN A 286 -18.43 36.19 23.73
N VAL A 287 -18.18 36.34 22.43
CA VAL A 287 -16.85 36.62 21.86
C VAL A 287 -16.29 37.91 22.45
N GLN A 288 -15.05 37.87 22.90
CA GLN A 288 -14.26 38.99 23.41
C GLN A 288 -13.16 39.39 22.43
N ALA A 289 -12.59 40.58 22.62
CA ALA A 289 -11.45 41.04 21.80
C ALA A 289 -10.24 40.10 21.90
N ASN A 290 -10.02 39.50 23.08
CA ASN A 290 -8.94 38.55 23.30
C ASN A 290 -9.11 37.24 22.51
N ASP A 291 -10.36 36.84 22.21
CA ASP A 291 -10.62 35.65 21.38
C ASP A 291 -10.23 35.91 19.92
N LEU A 292 -10.29 37.17 19.47
CA LEU A 292 -9.93 37.57 18.11
C LEU A 292 -8.47 38.03 17.96
N ALA A 293 -7.80 38.40 19.05
CA ALA A 293 -6.41 38.87 19.04
C ALA A 293 -5.42 37.90 18.35
N PRO A 294 -5.57 36.56 18.47
CA PRO A 294 -4.74 35.62 17.73
C PRO A 294 -4.97 35.62 16.22
N PHE A 295 -6.02 36.22 15.67
CA PHE A 295 -6.28 36.15 14.23
C PHE A 295 -5.65 37.35 13.50
N HIS A 296 -4.66 37.10 12.65
CA HIS A 296 -3.97 38.16 11.89
C HIS A 296 -4.50 38.32 10.44
N CYS A 297 -5.51 37.54 10.06
CA CYS A 297 -6.14 37.58 8.75
C CYS A 297 -7.24 38.65 8.67
N ARG A 298 -7.56 39.10 7.46
CA ARG A 298 -8.65 40.07 7.22
C ARG A 298 -10.05 39.45 7.28
N GLN A 299 -10.13 38.13 7.16
CA GLN A 299 -11.38 37.38 7.04
C GLN A 299 -11.33 36.14 7.93
N LEU A 300 -12.46 35.83 8.55
CA LEU A 300 -12.69 34.67 9.42
C LEU A 300 -13.82 33.82 8.86
N VAL A 301 -13.86 32.57 9.32
CA VAL A 301 -14.93 31.62 9.03
C VAL A 301 -15.61 31.24 10.35
N LEU A 302 -16.92 31.47 10.43
CA LEU A 302 -17.76 31.04 11.54
C LEU A 302 -18.46 29.74 11.16
N LYS A 303 -18.29 28.69 11.96
CA LYS A 303 -18.89 27.37 11.75
C LYS A 303 -19.73 26.96 12.94
N ILE A 304 -20.96 26.53 12.70
CA ILE A 304 -21.82 25.99 13.74
C ILE A 304 -21.24 24.64 14.25
N VAL A 305 -21.24 24.44 15.56
CA VAL A 305 -20.85 23.17 16.17
C VAL A 305 -22.10 22.51 16.74
N SER A 306 -22.46 21.35 16.18
CA SER A 306 -23.63 20.58 16.57
C SER A 306 -23.42 19.09 16.24
N PRO A 307 -23.80 18.15 17.13
CA PRO A 307 -23.79 16.71 16.83
C PRO A 307 -24.71 16.29 15.66
N GLN A 308 -25.67 17.14 15.29
CA GLN A 308 -26.71 16.85 14.31
C GLN A 308 -26.45 17.50 12.95
N ILE A 309 -25.53 18.47 12.87
CA ILE A 309 -25.20 19.20 11.64
C ILE A 309 -23.84 18.75 11.11
N VAL A 310 -23.85 17.68 10.32
CA VAL A 310 -22.63 17.09 9.73
C VAL A 310 -22.20 17.84 8.44
N HIS A 311 -23.10 18.01 7.46
CA HIS A 311 -22.82 18.72 6.21
C HIS A 311 -23.06 20.24 6.35
N LYS A 312 -22.13 20.94 7.02
CA LYS A 312 -22.25 22.35 7.41
C LYS A 312 -22.51 23.30 6.22
N THR A 313 -21.88 23.06 5.07
CA THR A 313 -22.06 23.91 3.88
C THR A 313 -23.49 23.84 3.34
N GLU A 314 -24.03 22.62 3.20
CA GLU A 314 -25.39 22.38 2.70
C GLU A 314 -26.45 22.88 3.69
N ALA A 315 -26.18 22.71 4.99
CA ALA A 315 -27.03 23.20 6.05
C ALA A 315 -26.97 24.73 6.23
N LYS A 316 -26.16 25.48 5.47
CA LYS A 316 -25.91 26.92 5.72
C LYS A 316 -25.42 27.20 7.15
N GLY A 317 -24.60 26.29 7.67
CA GLY A 317 -23.94 26.31 8.97
C GLY A 317 -22.56 26.98 8.96
N LEU A 318 -22.16 27.60 7.84
CA LEU A 318 -20.87 28.27 7.65
C LEU A 318 -21.09 29.70 7.12
N VAL A 319 -20.38 30.68 7.68
CA VAL A 319 -20.42 32.09 7.25
C VAL A 319 -19.01 32.68 7.23
N PHE A 320 -18.68 33.42 6.17
CA PHE A 320 -17.45 34.19 6.08
C PHE A 320 -17.67 35.63 6.56
N VAL A 321 -16.79 36.13 7.42
CA VAL A 321 -16.93 37.47 8.02
C VAL A 321 -15.60 38.22 8.03
N PRO A 322 -15.59 39.55 7.93
CA PRO A 322 -14.41 40.35 8.26
C PRO A 322 -13.93 40.08 9.69
N ASN A 323 -12.62 40.17 9.93
CA ASN A 323 -12.06 40.11 11.28
C ASN A 323 -12.35 41.41 12.05
N ASP A 324 -13.61 41.53 12.47
CA ASP A 324 -14.18 42.67 13.17
C ASP A 324 -15.11 42.16 14.29
N LEU A 325 -14.87 42.60 15.53
CA LEU A 325 -15.53 42.05 16.72
C LEU A 325 -17.05 42.17 16.67
N ASP A 326 -17.56 43.33 16.25
CA ASP A 326 -19.01 43.57 16.21
C ASP A 326 -19.69 42.75 15.13
N THR A 327 -19.04 42.61 13.97
CA THR A 327 -19.53 41.76 12.89
C THR A 327 -19.51 40.28 13.27
N VAL A 328 -18.43 39.80 13.89
CA VAL A 328 -18.35 38.42 14.39
C VAL A 328 -19.46 38.13 15.39
N ARG A 329 -19.68 39.02 16.39
CA ARG A 329 -20.75 38.86 17.39
C ARG A 329 -22.14 38.80 16.79
N ARG A 330 -22.41 39.64 15.78
CA ARG A 330 -23.70 39.69 15.10
C ARG A 330 -23.96 38.42 14.28
N GLU A 331 -23.01 38.02 13.45
CA GLU A 331 -23.18 36.84 12.59
C GLU A 331 -23.16 35.54 13.40
N MET A 332 -22.40 35.48 14.51
CA MET A 332 -22.44 34.35 15.44
C MET A 332 -23.84 34.13 16.03
N ARG A 333 -24.48 35.19 16.55
CA ARG A 333 -25.88 35.11 17.05
C ARG A 333 -26.82 34.64 15.97
N ARG A 334 -26.75 35.26 14.79
CA ARG A 334 -27.59 34.90 13.64
C ARG A 334 -27.41 33.44 13.21
N LEU A 335 -26.19 32.91 13.30
CA LEU A 335 -25.89 31.53 12.97
C LEU A 335 -26.48 30.56 14.00
N ILE A 336 -26.37 30.87 15.29
CA ILE A 336 -26.98 30.08 16.38
C ILE A 336 -28.51 30.09 16.26
N ASP A 337 -29.13 31.27 16.15
CA ASP A 337 -30.58 31.43 16.12
C ASP A 337 -31.22 30.65 14.95
N ARG A 338 -30.55 30.61 13.79
CA ARG A 338 -31.00 29.86 12.61
C ARG A 338 -31.11 28.36 12.87
N HIS A 339 -30.22 27.80 13.69
CA HIS A 339 -30.04 26.35 13.86
C HIS A 339 -30.61 25.83 15.17
N ALA A 340 -30.73 26.68 16.19
CA ALA A 340 -31.16 26.29 17.53
C ALA A 340 -32.58 25.73 17.62
N GLU A 341 -33.46 26.02 16.64
CA GLU A 341 -34.81 25.45 16.58
C GLU A 341 -34.84 24.02 16.05
N ASN A 342 -33.88 23.65 15.20
CA ASN A 342 -33.88 22.39 14.46
C ASN A 342 -32.73 21.44 14.85
N ALA A 343 -31.75 21.93 15.62
CA ALA A 343 -30.61 21.17 16.08
C ALA A 343 -30.09 21.63 17.44
N GLU A 344 -29.48 20.70 18.18
CA GLU A 344 -28.73 20.99 19.39
C GLU A 344 -27.41 21.68 19.03
N VAL A 345 -27.35 22.98 19.32
CA VAL A 345 -26.16 23.81 19.09
C VAL A 345 -25.31 23.87 20.35
N GLU A 346 -24.04 23.49 20.22
CA GLU A 346 -23.04 23.50 21.29
C GLU A 346 -22.27 24.83 21.33
N GLY A 347 -22.17 25.50 20.19
CA GLY A 347 -21.46 26.77 20.08
C GLY A 347 -21.10 27.10 18.63
N VAL A 348 -20.17 28.04 18.48
CA VAL A 348 -19.62 28.45 17.19
C VAL A 348 -18.10 28.35 17.23
N LEU A 349 -17.54 27.73 16.19
CA LEU A 349 -16.11 27.66 15.95
C LEU A 349 -15.71 28.80 15.01
N ILE A 350 -14.85 29.68 15.50
CA ILE A 350 -14.20 30.75 14.73
C ILE A 350 -12.89 30.18 14.17
N VAL A 351 -12.67 30.28 12.85
CA VAL A 351 -11.50 29.72 12.17
C VAL A 351 -10.85 30.76 11.26
N GLU A 352 -9.52 30.77 11.20
CA GLU A 352 -8.74 31.57 10.25
C GLU A 352 -9.13 31.19 8.81
N TYR A 353 -9.35 32.20 7.97
CA TYR A 353 -9.53 31.96 6.55
C TYR A 353 -8.22 31.56 5.88
N VAL A 354 -8.18 30.34 5.33
CA VAL A 354 -7.01 29.82 4.59
C VAL A 354 -7.13 30.18 3.11
N GLU A 355 -6.32 31.13 2.66
CA GLU A 355 -6.24 31.52 1.24
C GLU A 355 -5.72 30.37 0.36
N ARG A 356 -6.41 30.13 -0.75
CA ARG A 356 -6.07 29.08 -1.73
C ARG A 356 -5.39 29.72 -2.94
N ARG A 357 -4.24 29.18 -3.36
CA ARG A 357 -3.49 29.70 -4.53
C ARG A 357 -4.27 29.58 -5.85
N GLN A 358 -5.06 28.52 -6.03
CA GLN A 358 -5.91 28.34 -7.20
C GLN A 358 -7.22 27.62 -6.83
N PRO A 359 -8.40 28.20 -7.14
CA PRO A 359 -9.65 27.44 -7.19
C PRO A 359 -9.57 26.46 -8.37
N GLY A 360 -9.63 25.16 -8.10
CA GLY A 360 -9.47 24.14 -9.14
C GLY A 360 -9.58 22.72 -8.61
N PHE A 361 -9.88 21.79 -9.50
CA PHE A 361 -10.01 20.36 -9.23
C PHE A 361 -8.69 19.77 -8.71
N GLY A 362 -8.75 18.97 -7.64
CA GLY A 362 -7.61 18.20 -7.15
C GLY A 362 -6.61 18.94 -6.25
N ASN A 363 -6.97 20.11 -5.73
CA ASN A 363 -6.12 20.93 -4.85
C ASN A 363 -6.32 20.64 -3.35
N GLU A 364 -7.06 19.59 -3.02
CA GLU A 364 -7.41 19.20 -1.64
C GLU A 364 -7.12 17.71 -1.44
N LEU A 365 -6.78 17.34 -0.21
CA LEU A 365 -6.53 15.95 0.17
C LEU A 365 -7.49 15.54 1.28
N PHE A 366 -8.01 14.33 1.23
CA PHE A 366 -8.66 13.70 2.38
C PHE A 366 -7.71 12.65 2.98
N VAL A 367 -7.64 12.58 4.31
CA VAL A 367 -7.03 11.46 5.04
C VAL A 367 -7.96 11.04 6.18
N GLY A 368 -8.17 9.74 6.34
CA GLY A 368 -8.98 9.20 7.41
C GLY A 368 -8.56 7.81 7.87
N ILE A 369 -9.02 7.43 9.05
CA ILE A 369 -8.93 6.10 9.63
C ILE A 369 -10.33 5.63 9.94
N ARG A 370 -10.62 4.37 9.61
CA ARG A 370 -11.85 3.72 10.01
C ARG A 370 -11.57 2.32 10.52
N ALA A 371 -12.06 1.99 11.70
CA ALA A 371 -12.06 0.64 12.22
C ALA A 371 -13.06 -0.21 11.41
N THR A 372 -12.56 -1.32 10.87
CA THR A 372 -13.33 -2.33 10.15
C THR A 372 -13.33 -3.63 10.95
N ARG A 373 -14.40 -4.40 10.83
CA ARG A 373 -14.54 -5.69 11.53
C ARG A 373 -13.43 -6.66 11.12
N GLU A 374 -13.12 -6.79 9.83
CA GLU A 374 -12.22 -7.81 9.31
C GLU A 374 -10.73 -7.43 9.38
N PHE A 375 -10.40 -6.15 9.17
CA PHE A 375 -9.01 -5.69 9.02
C PHE A 375 -8.53 -4.79 10.17
N GLY A 376 -9.40 -4.50 11.14
CA GLY A 376 -9.10 -3.53 12.19
C GLY A 376 -9.06 -2.11 11.63
N PRO A 377 -8.26 -1.19 12.19
CA PRO A 377 -8.18 0.17 11.68
C PRO A 377 -7.53 0.21 10.30
N VAL A 378 -8.19 0.88 9.36
CA VAL A 378 -7.74 1.07 7.98
C VAL A 378 -7.52 2.56 7.75
N ILE A 379 -6.32 2.92 7.30
CA ILE A 379 -6.01 4.27 6.83
C ILE A 379 -6.41 4.41 5.36
N ALA A 380 -6.95 5.57 5.00
CA ALA A 380 -7.30 5.94 3.64
C ALA A 380 -6.83 7.36 3.30
N ALA A 381 -6.35 7.58 2.07
CA ALA A 381 -5.96 8.90 1.57
C ALA A 381 -6.25 9.05 0.07
N GLY A 382 -6.77 10.20 -0.33
CA GLY A 382 -7.16 10.48 -1.72
C GLY A 382 -7.45 11.95 -1.97
N LEU A 383 -7.93 12.29 -3.17
CA LEU A 383 -8.41 13.65 -3.46
C LEU A 383 -9.54 14.02 -2.49
N GLY A 384 -9.42 15.20 -1.88
CA GLY A 384 -10.37 15.74 -0.91
C GLY A 384 -11.36 16.74 -1.52
N GLY A 385 -12.27 17.23 -0.68
CA GLY A 385 -13.28 18.21 -1.05
C GLY A 385 -14.63 17.61 -1.44
N ILE A 386 -15.53 18.45 -1.96
CA ILE A 386 -16.91 18.06 -2.30
C ILE A 386 -16.99 17.04 -3.44
N ASP A 387 -15.96 16.95 -4.29
CA ASP A 387 -15.94 16.04 -5.43
C ASP A 387 -15.41 14.63 -5.08
N THR A 388 -14.96 14.41 -3.84
CA THR A 388 -14.35 13.14 -3.37
C THR A 388 -15.25 11.93 -3.63
N GLU A 389 -16.52 12.01 -3.22
CA GLU A 389 -17.49 10.92 -3.38
C GLU A 389 -17.81 10.64 -4.85
N TYR A 390 -17.92 11.71 -5.65
CA TYR A 390 -18.15 11.58 -7.08
C TYR A 390 -16.98 10.84 -7.76
N LEU A 391 -15.74 11.22 -7.45
CA LEU A 391 -14.55 10.58 -8.03
C LEU A 391 -14.39 9.14 -7.58
N ALA A 392 -14.61 8.85 -6.30
CA ALA A 392 -14.63 7.48 -5.79
C ALA A 392 -15.69 6.62 -6.49
N SER A 393 -16.83 7.20 -6.89
CA SER A 393 -17.89 6.48 -7.62
C SER A 393 -17.59 6.23 -9.11
N LYS A 394 -16.71 7.03 -9.71
CA LYS A 394 -16.40 6.99 -11.17
C LYS A 394 -15.06 6.34 -11.49
N MET A 395 -14.14 6.29 -10.54
CA MET A 395 -12.81 5.73 -10.72
C MET A 395 -12.73 4.27 -10.26
N GLU A 396 -11.77 3.54 -10.80
CA GLU A 396 -11.51 2.18 -10.34
C GLU A 396 -10.98 2.20 -8.89
N PRO A 397 -11.36 1.20 -8.07
CA PRO A 397 -10.79 1.01 -6.74
C PRO A 397 -9.26 1.04 -6.73
N GLY A 398 -8.69 1.80 -5.79
CA GLY A 398 -7.24 1.96 -5.63
C GLY A 398 -6.58 3.01 -6.53
N LEU A 399 -7.28 3.55 -7.54
CA LEU A 399 -6.76 4.61 -8.41
C LEU A 399 -7.02 6.02 -7.84
N ALA A 400 -8.16 6.19 -7.16
CA ALA A 400 -8.57 7.45 -6.54
C ALA A 400 -8.13 7.60 -5.08
N VAL A 401 -8.12 6.48 -4.34
CA VAL A 401 -7.89 6.45 -2.89
C VAL A 401 -6.98 5.27 -2.57
N ALA A 402 -5.87 5.54 -1.88
CA ALA A 402 -5.03 4.54 -1.25
C ALA A 402 -5.68 4.08 0.05
N LYS A 403 -5.75 2.76 0.30
CA LYS A 403 -6.28 2.17 1.53
C LYS A 403 -5.35 1.06 2.04
N ALA A 404 -5.07 1.01 3.34
CA ALA A 404 -4.27 -0.06 3.93
C ALA A 404 -4.61 -0.31 5.42
N PRO A 405 -4.48 -1.55 5.94
CA PRO A 405 -4.60 -1.82 7.37
C PRO A 405 -3.49 -1.11 8.15
N ALA A 406 -3.87 -0.24 9.09
CA ALA A 406 -2.94 0.63 9.81
C ALA A 406 -2.01 -0.11 10.78
N LEU A 407 -2.43 -1.29 11.28
CA LEU A 407 -1.66 -2.04 12.28
C LEU A 407 -0.35 -2.62 11.75
N ASP A 408 -0.26 -2.92 10.44
CA ASP A 408 0.91 -3.59 9.83
C ASP A 408 1.49 -2.83 8.62
N THR A 409 1.04 -1.60 8.40
CA THR A 409 1.52 -0.74 7.30
C THR A 409 2.35 0.40 7.87
N SER A 410 3.59 0.58 7.42
CA SER A 410 4.40 1.75 7.78
C SER A 410 3.98 2.99 6.99
N ALA A 411 4.40 4.18 7.46
CA ALA A 411 4.10 5.42 6.75
C ALA A 411 4.70 5.45 5.34
N ASP A 412 5.91 4.90 5.16
CA ASP A 412 6.59 4.78 3.87
C ASP A 412 5.88 3.79 2.94
N GLU A 413 5.48 2.61 3.44
CA GLU A 413 4.69 1.65 2.68
C GLU A 413 3.36 2.28 2.21
N PHE A 414 2.73 3.09 3.06
CA PHE A 414 1.49 3.78 2.70
C PHE A 414 1.72 4.93 1.71
N LEU A 415 2.82 5.69 1.85
CA LEU A 415 3.19 6.73 0.88
C LEU A 415 3.47 6.11 -0.51
N ASP A 416 4.12 4.96 -0.57
CA ASP A 416 4.35 4.22 -1.82
C ASP A 416 3.07 3.71 -2.46
N LEU A 417 2.06 3.37 -1.66
CA LEU A 417 0.72 3.07 -2.16
C LEU A 417 0.06 4.34 -2.71
N PHE A 418 0.13 5.44 -1.95
CA PHE A 418 -0.43 6.73 -2.34
C PHE A 418 0.19 7.30 -3.63
N ARG A 419 1.49 7.10 -3.84
CA ARG A 419 2.23 7.48 -5.05
C ARG A 419 1.68 6.89 -6.36
N ARG A 420 0.87 5.84 -6.28
CA ARG A 420 0.24 5.18 -7.43
C ARG A 420 -1.13 5.75 -7.78
N THR A 421 -1.64 6.67 -6.97
CA THR A 421 -2.96 7.29 -7.16
C THR A 421 -2.87 8.52 -8.04
N ALA A 422 -3.98 8.83 -8.73
CA ALA A 422 -4.10 10.08 -9.47
C ALA A 422 -4.01 11.31 -8.54
N ALA A 423 -4.38 11.15 -7.26
CA ALA A 423 -4.27 12.18 -6.23
C ALA A 423 -2.81 12.62 -6.05
N TYR A 424 -1.88 11.66 -5.96
CA TYR A 424 -0.45 11.99 -5.85
C TYR A 424 0.09 12.66 -7.11
N ASP A 425 -0.28 12.18 -8.30
CA ASP A 425 0.19 12.79 -9.56
C ASP A 425 -0.23 14.26 -9.69
N ILE A 426 -1.42 14.61 -9.21
CA ILE A 426 -1.91 15.99 -9.15
C ILE A 426 -1.11 16.80 -8.11
N LEU A 427 -1.06 16.32 -6.86
CA LEU A 427 -0.43 17.03 -5.75
C LEU A 427 1.09 17.20 -5.93
N ALA A 428 1.74 16.26 -6.62
CA ALA A 428 3.17 16.29 -6.92
C ALA A 428 3.51 17.08 -8.20
N GLY A 429 2.52 17.63 -8.92
CA GLY A 429 2.71 18.38 -10.16
C GLY A 429 3.15 17.53 -11.36
N ARG A 430 2.87 16.22 -11.34
CA ARG A 430 3.15 15.29 -12.47
C ARG A 430 2.05 15.32 -13.52
N ALA A 431 0.83 15.67 -13.11
CA ALA A 431 -0.28 15.90 -14.02
C ALA A 431 -0.07 17.19 -14.83
N ARG A 432 -0.43 17.17 -16.12
CA ARG A 432 -0.31 18.33 -17.01
C ARG A 432 -1.06 19.54 -16.41
N GLY A 433 -0.39 20.68 -16.32
CA GLY A 433 -0.97 21.93 -15.83
C GLY A 433 -1.03 22.08 -14.30
N HIS A 434 -0.45 21.16 -13.54
CA HIS A 434 -0.37 21.23 -12.09
C HIS A 434 1.07 21.51 -11.63
N GLU A 435 1.22 22.29 -10.57
CA GLU A 435 2.49 22.52 -9.88
C GLU A 435 2.51 21.69 -8.59
N ARG A 436 3.70 21.47 -8.02
CA ARG A 436 3.81 20.73 -6.75
C ARG A 436 3.20 21.54 -5.60
N ILE A 437 2.16 21.00 -4.98
CA ILE A 437 1.37 21.65 -3.92
C ILE A 437 1.85 21.21 -2.53
N VAL A 438 2.39 20.00 -2.39
CA VAL A 438 2.85 19.42 -1.12
C VAL A 438 4.16 18.64 -1.29
N SER A 439 5.00 18.63 -0.25
CA SER A 439 6.20 17.80 -0.20
C SER A 439 5.90 16.38 0.28
N ASP A 440 6.71 15.40 -0.14
CA ASP A 440 6.56 14.02 0.32
C ASP A 440 6.75 13.91 1.85
N GLY A 441 7.61 14.75 2.43
CA GLY A 441 7.83 14.81 3.88
C GLY A 441 6.60 15.29 4.68
N GLU A 442 5.79 16.21 4.14
CA GLU A 442 4.52 16.62 4.75
C GLU A 442 3.48 15.49 4.70
N LEU A 443 3.37 14.79 3.56
CA LEU A 443 2.49 13.62 3.44
C LEU A 443 2.91 12.51 4.40
N LEU A 444 4.21 12.24 4.51
CA LEU A 444 4.74 11.21 5.40
C LEU A 444 4.47 11.54 6.88
N ARG A 445 4.63 12.81 7.29
CA ARG A 445 4.26 13.28 8.64
C ARG A 445 2.78 13.07 8.93
N CYS A 446 1.91 13.42 7.98
CA CYS A 446 0.48 13.21 8.09
C CYS A 446 0.15 11.72 8.25
N PHE A 447 0.64 10.86 7.35
CA PHE A 447 0.38 9.42 7.39
C PHE A 447 0.93 8.76 8.65
N ARG A 448 2.14 9.12 9.09
CA ARG A 448 2.72 8.63 10.35
C ARG A 448 1.83 8.97 11.55
N ALA A 449 1.31 10.19 11.63
CA ALA A 449 0.42 10.58 12.72
C ALA A 449 -0.90 9.81 12.71
N PHE A 450 -1.55 9.70 11.56
CA PHE A 450 -2.80 8.94 11.43
C PHE A 450 -2.58 7.45 11.75
N LEU A 451 -1.49 6.85 11.28
CA LEU A 451 -1.12 5.48 11.64
C LEU A 451 -0.88 5.33 13.16
N ALA A 452 -0.25 6.31 13.81
CA ALA A 452 0.00 6.27 15.25
C ALA A 452 -1.29 6.33 16.06
N ILE A 453 -2.21 7.23 15.68
CA ILE A 453 -3.55 7.33 16.27
C ILE A 453 -4.31 6.03 16.08
N ALA A 454 -4.28 5.48 14.86
CA ALA A 454 -4.96 4.24 14.51
C ALA A 454 -4.50 3.04 15.37
N ARG A 455 -3.18 2.89 15.53
CA ARG A 455 -2.58 1.78 16.27
C ARG A 455 -2.88 1.85 17.77
N GLU A 456 -2.93 3.05 18.34
CA GLU A 456 -3.12 3.22 19.79
C GLU A 456 -4.59 3.32 20.20
N PHE A 457 -5.42 4.03 19.44
CA PHE A 457 -6.78 4.41 19.82
C PHE A 457 -7.89 3.78 18.98
N CYS A 458 -7.58 3.23 17.79
CA CYS A 458 -8.57 2.56 16.95
C CYS A 458 -8.53 1.03 17.09
N VAL A 459 -8.25 0.56 18.31
CA VAL A 459 -8.23 -0.85 18.70
C VAL A 459 -9.02 -1.07 19.98
N HIS A 460 -9.57 -2.26 20.17
CA HIS A 460 -10.29 -2.59 21.40
C HIS A 460 -9.32 -2.63 22.60
N ARG A 461 -9.69 -1.92 23.68
CA ARG A 461 -9.02 -1.97 24.98
C ARG A 461 -10.09 -2.00 26.07
N GLU A 462 -10.00 -2.98 26.96
CA GLU A 462 -10.99 -3.16 28.02
C GLU A 462 -11.06 -1.91 28.92
N GLY A 463 -12.27 -1.40 29.14
CA GLY A 463 -12.51 -0.22 29.99
C GLY A 463 -12.06 1.12 29.41
N GLN A 464 -11.68 1.20 28.12
CA GLN A 464 -11.25 2.45 27.48
C GLN A 464 -12.09 2.76 26.23
N PRO A 465 -12.45 4.04 25.98
CA PRO A 465 -13.14 4.42 24.76
C PRO A 465 -12.22 4.25 23.55
N ALA A 466 -12.72 3.60 22.51
CA ALA A 466 -11.99 3.41 21.26
C ALA A 466 -12.52 4.35 20.17
N LEU A 467 -11.61 4.88 19.36
CA LEU A 467 -11.91 5.70 18.20
C LEU A 467 -12.26 4.77 17.03
N GLU A 468 -13.53 4.76 16.62
CA GLU A 468 -13.99 3.97 15.48
C GLU A 468 -13.66 4.65 14.15
N GLU A 469 -13.66 5.98 14.13
CA GLU A 469 -13.49 6.76 12.90
C GLU A 469 -12.80 8.09 13.21
N LEU A 470 -11.89 8.50 12.33
CA LEU A 470 -11.26 9.82 12.31
C LEU A 470 -11.04 10.25 10.87
N GLU A 471 -11.51 11.42 10.48
CA GLU A 471 -11.42 11.93 9.13
C GLU A 471 -11.10 13.42 9.14
N VAL A 472 -10.20 13.83 8.26
CA VAL A 472 -9.97 15.23 7.90
C VAL A 472 -10.22 15.40 6.41
N ASN A 473 -11.28 16.12 6.08
CA ASN A 473 -11.70 16.34 4.70
C ASN A 473 -12.31 17.75 4.51
N PRO A 474 -11.62 18.69 3.83
CA PRO A 474 -10.32 18.56 3.19
C PRO A 474 -9.15 19.04 4.05
N PHE A 475 -7.96 18.51 3.78
CA PHE A 475 -6.71 19.24 3.91
C PHE A 475 -6.56 20.20 2.73
N ALA A 476 -6.42 21.48 3.04
CA ALA A 476 -5.94 22.49 2.10
C ALA A 476 -4.43 22.68 2.24
N PHE A 477 -3.84 23.38 1.29
CA PHE A 477 -2.40 23.63 1.27
C PHE A 477 -2.07 25.11 1.23
N ARG A 478 -1.22 25.55 2.15
CA ARG A 478 -0.68 26.92 2.19
C ARG A 478 0.84 26.84 2.34
N ARG A 479 1.59 27.38 1.37
CA ARG A 479 3.07 27.34 1.35
C ARG A 479 3.62 25.91 1.57
N GLN A 480 3.09 24.95 0.81
CA GLN A 480 3.40 23.52 0.92
C GLN A 480 3.07 22.83 2.25
N ARG A 481 2.40 23.52 3.19
CA ARG A 481 1.92 22.92 4.43
C ARG A 481 0.49 22.45 4.31
N MET A 482 0.21 21.30 4.88
CA MET A 482 -1.17 20.80 5.02
C MET A 482 -1.90 21.60 6.10
N MET A 483 -3.19 21.88 5.89
CA MET A 483 -4.05 22.58 6.86
C MET A 483 -5.42 21.90 6.88
N PRO A 484 -5.85 21.29 8.00
CA PRO A 484 -7.18 20.70 8.11
C PRO A 484 -8.23 21.82 8.04
N LEU A 485 -9.15 21.74 7.08
CA LEU A 485 -10.26 22.69 6.98
C LEU A 485 -11.56 22.16 7.58
N ASP A 486 -11.70 20.86 7.75
CA ASP A 486 -12.80 20.25 8.48
C ASP A 486 -12.34 18.90 9.04
N GLY A 487 -12.95 18.46 10.13
CA GLY A 487 -12.54 17.27 10.85
C GLY A 487 -13.72 16.62 11.56
N ARG A 488 -13.76 15.29 11.49
CA ARG A 488 -14.79 14.45 12.11
C ARG A 488 -14.13 13.29 12.84
N GLY A 489 -14.63 12.95 14.02
CA GLY A 489 -14.24 11.74 14.74
C GLY A 489 -15.43 11.08 15.42
N ARG A 490 -15.33 9.77 15.65
CA ARG A 490 -16.39 9.00 16.32
C ARG A 490 -15.81 7.88 17.17
N LEU A 491 -16.30 7.77 18.40
CA LEU A 491 -16.05 6.67 19.32
C LEU A 491 -17.01 5.51 19.01
N GLY A 492 -16.54 4.28 19.24
CA GLY A 492 -17.34 3.08 19.04
C GLY A 492 -16.86 1.87 19.80
N ASP A 493 -17.71 0.84 19.82
CA ASP A 493 -17.47 -0.42 20.51
C ASP A 493 -16.75 -1.37 19.55
N LEU A 494 -15.41 -1.36 19.60
CA LEU A 494 -14.59 -2.21 18.74
C LEU A 494 -14.56 -3.65 19.25
N THR A 495 -14.58 -4.61 18.33
CA THR A 495 -14.53 -6.04 18.66
C THR A 495 -13.16 -6.43 19.23
N PRO A 496 -13.09 -7.18 20.35
CA PRO A 496 -11.84 -7.70 20.87
C PRO A 496 -11.19 -8.69 19.91
N SER A 497 -9.87 -8.87 20.04
CA SER A 497 -9.16 -9.91 19.30
C SER A 497 -9.59 -11.29 19.77
N PRO A 498 -9.94 -12.21 18.85
CA PRO A 498 -10.26 -13.58 19.22
C PRO A 498 -9.02 -14.28 19.80
N PRO A 499 -9.21 -15.28 20.69
CA PRO A 499 -8.10 -16.07 21.22
C PRO A 499 -7.37 -16.82 20.10
N ALA A 500 -6.05 -16.99 20.25
CA ALA A 500 -5.24 -17.72 19.29
C ALA A 500 -5.65 -19.20 19.23
N ARG A 501 -5.55 -19.80 18.04
CA ARG A 501 -5.81 -21.22 17.80
C ARG A 501 -4.50 -21.97 17.57
N SER A 502 -4.45 -23.24 17.99
CA SER A 502 -3.23 -24.04 17.92
C SER A 502 -2.97 -24.52 16.49
N THR A 503 -1.83 -24.13 15.93
CA THR A 503 -1.37 -24.61 14.62
C THR A 503 -1.08 -26.11 14.62
N GLU A 504 -0.68 -26.67 15.76
CA GLU A 504 -0.43 -28.12 15.91
C GLU A 504 -1.71 -28.93 15.75
N GLN A 505 -2.82 -28.46 16.33
CA GLN A 505 -4.11 -29.16 16.21
C GLN A 505 -4.67 -29.07 14.79
N VAL A 506 -4.44 -27.95 14.10
CA VAL A 506 -4.76 -27.86 12.67
C VAL A 506 -3.88 -28.81 11.85
N ALA A 507 -2.60 -28.97 12.20
CA ALA A 507 -1.73 -29.95 11.54
C ALA A 507 -2.22 -31.40 11.77
N GLN A 508 -2.66 -31.74 12.97
CA GLN A 508 -3.28 -33.04 13.29
C GLN A 508 -4.60 -33.26 12.54
N LEU A 509 -5.38 -32.20 12.32
CA LEU A 509 -6.55 -32.27 11.44
C LEU A 509 -6.14 -32.61 10.00
N LEU A 510 -5.05 -32.04 9.48
CA LEU A 510 -4.59 -32.28 8.11
C LEU A 510 -3.93 -33.66 7.92
N GLU A 511 -3.25 -34.19 8.94
CA GLU A 511 -2.60 -35.51 8.95
C GLU A 511 -2.85 -36.27 10.26
N PRO A 512 -4.06 -36.80 10.48
CA PRO A 512 -4.41 -37.51 11.70
C PRO A 512 -3.78 -38.91 11.73
N ARG A 513 -3.44 -39.41 12.93
CA ARG A 513 -3.04 -40.81 13.13
C ARG A 513 -4.23 -41.72 13.41
N SER A 514 -5.30 -41.17 13.99
CA SER A 514 -6.55 -41.87 14.29
C SER A 514 -7.76 -41.04 13.87
N ILE A 515 -8.79 -41.69 13.33
CA ILE A 515 -10.02 -41.05 12.87
C ILE A 515 -11.24 -41.76 13.48
N ALA A 516 -12.21 -40.99 13.96
CA ALA A 516 -13.53 -41.48 14.31
C ALA A 516 -14.61 -40.83 13.43
N VAL A 517 -15.61 -41.61 12.98
CA VAL A 517 -16.76 -41.11 12.22
C VAL A 517 -18.04 -41.32 13.01
N LEU A 518 -18.74 -40.23 13.33
CA LEU A 518 -20.04 -40.26 13.99
C LEU A 518 -21.13 -39.90 12.98
N GLY A 519 -22.14 -40.76 12.84
CA GLY A 519 -23.26 -40.56 11.92
C GLY A 519 -23.27 -41.51 10.72
N ALA A 520 -22.36 -42.49 10.65
CA ALA A 520 -22.44 -43.55 9.63
C ALA A 520 -23.60 -44.52 9.91
N SER A 521 -24.42 -44.79 8.88
CA SER A 521 -25.53 -45.74 8.96
C SER A 521 -25.07 -47.18 8.70
N ALA A 522 -25.53 -48.13 9.52
CA ALA A 522 -25.24 -49.56 9.32
C ALA A 522 -26.05 -50.17 8.16
N THR A 523 -27.24 -49.64 7.88
CA THR A 523 -28.22 -50.27 6.96
C THR A 523 -28.34 -49.57 5.61
N SER A 524 -28.07 -48.27 5.54
CA SER A 524 -28.25 -47.46 4.33
C SER A 524 -27.02 -46.61 4.02
N VAL A 525 -26.90 -46.18 2.76
CA VAL A 525 -25.89 -45.19 2.38
C VAL A 525 -26.39 -43.81 2.79
N ASN A 526 -25.69 -43.20 3.75
CA ASN A 526 -25.89 -41.81 4.17
C ASN A 526 -24.56 -41.04 4.10
N VAL A 527 -24.56 -39.75 4.43
CA VAL A 527 -23.36 -38.89 4.40
C VAL A 527 -22.21 -39.49 5.21
N GLY A 528 -22.45 -39.91 6.46
CA GLY A 528 -21.41 -40.53 7.29
C GLY A 528 -20.84 -41.81 6.69
N ARG A 529 -21.67 -42.67 6.08
CA ARG A 529 -21.20 -43.89 5.41
C ARG A 529 -20.44 -43.60 4.12
N MET A 530 -20.80 -42.55 3.37
CA MET A 530 -20.02 -42.11 2.20
C MET A 530 -18.63 -41.61 2.62
N ILE A 531 -18.56 -40.82 3.69
CA ILE A 531 -17.29 -40.34 4.27
C ILE A 531 -16.42 -41.53 4.69
N LEU A 532 -16.96 -42.47 5.47
CA LEU A 532 -16.25 -43.67 5.89
C LEU A 532 -15.64 -44.43 4.70
N ASN A 533 -16.42 -44.66 3.65
CA ASN A 533 -15.97 -45.37 2.47
C ASN A 533 -14.93 -44.60 1.64
N ASN A 534 -15.00 -43.26 1.62
CA ASN A 534 -14.00 -42.44 0.94
C ASN A 534 -12.67 -42.39 1.72
N ILE A 535 -12.71 -42.36 3.05
CA ILE A 535 -11.52 -42.53 3.91
C ILE A 535 -10.84 -43.89 3.67
N LEU A 536 -11.63 -44.97 3.63
CA LEU A 536 -11.11 -46.31 3.31
C LEU A 536 -10.47 -46.35 1.92
N ARG A 537 -11.09 -45.73 0.91
CA ARG A 537 -10.55 -45.66 -0.46
C ARG A 537 -9.25 -44.85 -0.55
N ALA A 538 -9.13 -43.80 0.27
CA ALA A 538 -7.93 -42.99 0.35
C ALA A 538 -6.73 -43.72 0.99
N GLY A 539 -6.98 -44.87 1.63
CA GLY A 539 -5.95 -45.75 2.19
C GLY A 539 -5.60 -45.48 3.65
N PHE A 540 -6.54 -44.92 4.43
CA PHE A 540 -6.35 -44.78 5.88
C PHE A 540 -6.31 -46.16 6.56
N PRO A 541 -5.40 -46.40 7.54
CA PRO A 541 -5.30 -47.67 8.24
C PRO A 541 -6.59 -47.99 9.02
N ARG A 542 -7.12 -49.21 8.87
CA ARG A 542 -8.42 -49.60 9.46
C ARG A 542 -8.35 -49.75 10.97
N GLU A 543 -7.20 -50.15 11.49
CA GLU A 543 -6.91 -50.32 12.91
C GLU A 543 -6.98 -49.02 13.71
N HIS A 544 -6.83 -47.88 13.03
CA HIS A 544 -6.88 -46.53 13.59
C HIS A 544 -8.14 -45.76 13.14
N LEU A 545 -9.11 -46.46 12.52
CA LEU A 545 -10.37 -45.90 12.06
C LEU A 545 -11.51 -46.50 12.88
N TYR A 546 -12.39 -45.62 13.39
CA TYR A 546 -13.49 -46.02 14.26
C TYR A 546 -14.82 -45.44 13.77
N VAL A 547 -15.91 -46.16 14.04
CA VAL A 547 -17.28 -45.65 13.85
C VAL A 547 -17.96 -45.53 15.21
N VAL A 548 -18.44 -44.35 15.57
CA VAL A 548 -19.15 -44.13 16.82
C VAL A 548 -20.61 -44.56 16.63
N LYS A 549 -20.98 -45.74 17.11
CA LYS A 549 -22.30 -46.34 16.93
C LYS A 549 -22.60 -47.41 17.98
N GLN A 550 -23.62 -47.16 18.80
CA GLN A 550 -24.12 -48.12 19.79
C GLN A 550 -24.76 -49.36 19.14
N GLY A 551 -24.57 -50.53 19.76
CA GLY A 551 -25.23 -51.78 19.38
C GLY A 551 -24.67 -52.47 18.13
N HIS A 552 -23.53 -52.01 17.61
CA HIS A 552 -22.84 -52.61 16.47
C HIS A 552 -21.37 -52.89 16.81
N THR A 553 -20.82 -53.96 16.24
CA THR A 553 -19.38 -54.29 16.41
C THR A 553 -18.52 -53.74 15.28
N GLU A 554 -19.07 -53.65 14.07
CA GLU A 554 -18.33 -53.26 12.86
C GLU A 554 -19.28 -52.70 11.78
N ILE A 555 -18.81 -51.72 11.00
CA ILE A 555 -19.48 -51.20 9.79
C ILE A 555 -18.44 -51.12 8.66
N ASP A 556 -18.74 -51.68 7.49
CA ASP A 556 -17.86 -51.67 6.30
C ASP A 556 -16.41 -52.14 6.56
N GLY A 557 -16.21 -53.03 7.52
CA GLY A 557 -14.88 -53.54 7.87
C GLY A 557 -14.12 -52.69 8.90
N VAL A 558 -14.81 -51.77 9.59
CA VAL A 558 -14.26 -50.78 10.54
C VAL A 558 -14.92 -50.95 11.91
N ARG A 559 -14.11 -50.99 12.97
CA ARG A 559 -14.54 -51.22 14.35
C ARG A 559 -15.52 -50.14 14.82
N CYS A 560 -16.61 -50.56 15.46
CA CYS A 560 -17.52 -49.66 16.15
C CYS A 560 -17.12 -49.47 17.63
N ILE A 561 -17.26 -48.25 18.12
CA ILE A 561 -17.14 -47.86 19.53
C ILE A 561 -18.47 -47.25 20.00
N GLU A 562 -18.86 -47.44 21.27
CA GLU A 562 -20.16 -46.96 21.76
C GLU A 562 -20.11 -45.47 22.11
N THR A 563 -19.04 -45.04 22.78
CA THR A 563 -18.76 -43.63 23.09
C THR A 563 -17.36 -43.21 22.63
N LEU A 564 -17.04 -41.92 22.75
CA LEU A 564 -15.73 -41.40 22.35
C LEU A 564 -14.62 -41.87 23.29
N GLU A 565 -14.92 -42.10 24.56
CA GLU A 565 -13.99 -42.59 25.59
C GLU A 565 -13.57 -44.04 25.39
N ASP A 566 -14.39 -44.83 24.69
CA ASP A 566 -14.12 -46.25 24.37
C ASP A 566 -13.02 -46.43 23.30
N ALA A 567 -12.58 -45.34 22.68
CA ALA A 567 -11.49 -45.39 21.71
C ALA A 567 -10.20 -45.89 22.39
N PRO A 568 -9.50 -46.88 21.81
CA PRO A 568 -8.31 -47.48 22.42
C PRO A 568 -7.09 -46.53 22.40
N GLU A 569 -7.20 -45.40 21.70
CA GLU A 569 -6.19 -44.37 21.56
C GLU A 569 -6.86 -42.99 21.46
N PRO A 570 -6.14 -41.88 21.72
CA PRO A 570 -6.67 -40.54 21.49
C PRO A 570 -7.13 -40.36 20.04
N ILE A 571 -8.25 -39.66 19.83
CA ILE A 571 -8.81 -39.39 18.51
C ILE A 571 -8.19 -38.09 17.98
N ASP A 572 -7.32 -38.20 16.98
CA ASP A 572 -6.71 -37.02 16.35
C ASP A 572 -7.76 -36.23 15.54
N LEU A 573 -8.67 -36.93 14.84
CA LEU A 573 -9.76 -36.34 14.07
C LEU A 573 -11.11 -37.05 14.27
N LEU A 574 -12.11 -36.30 14.72
CA LEU A 574 -13.52 -36.72 14.72
C LEU A 574 -14.26 -36.08 13.54
N VAL A 575 -15.00 -36.87 12.76
CA VAL A 575 -15.91 -36.37 11.72
C VAL A 575 -17.35 -36.52 12.19
N LEU A 576 -18.01 -35.40 12.47
CA LEU A 576 -19.42 -35.35 12.87
C LEU A 576 -20.31 -35.15 11.64
N ALA A 577 -21.04 -36.20 11.27
CA ALA A 577 -21.99 -36.23 10.16
C ALA A 577 -23.43 -36.57 10.65
N ALA A 578 -23.83 -36.01 11.79
CA ALA A 578 -25.16 -36.14 12.39
C ALA A 578 -26.09 -34.96 12.03
N GLY A 579 -27.36 -34.97 12.42
CA GLY A 579 -28.26 -33.83 12.14
C GLY A 579 -27.83 -32.55 12.88
N ALA A 580 -27.99 -31.38 12.24
CA ALA A 580 -27.54 -30.08 12.77
C ALA A 580 -28.11 -29.76 14.17
N ALA A 581 -29.36 -30.16 14.44
CA ALA A 581 -30.02 -29.94 15.73
C ALA A 581 -29.34 -30.64 16.92
N HIS A 582 -28.50 -31.66 16.67
CA HIS A 582 -27.79 -32.39 17.72
C HIS A 582 -26.34 -31.91 17.92
N LEU A 583 -25.88 -30.93 17.13
CA LEU A 583 -24.50 -30.46 17.21
C LEU A 583 -24.11 -29.91 18.59
N PRO A 584 -24.91 -29.08 19.28
CA PRO A 584 -24.54 -28.58 20.60
C PRO A 584 -24.23 -29.71 21.60
N ASP A 585 -25.15 -30.67 21.74
CA ASP A 585 -24.99 -31.80 22.66
C ASP A 585 -23.80 -32.70 22.30
N LEU A 586 -23.57 -32.93 21.01
CA LEU A 586 -22.43 -33.73 20.54
C LEU A 586 -21.09 -33.01 20.78
N ILE A 587 -21.05 -31.68 20.67
CA ILE A 587 -19.85 -30.89 20.97
C ILE A 587 -19.57 -30.88 22.47
N ASP A 588 -20.60 -30.84 23.31
CA ASP A 588 -20.42 -30.99 24.76
C ASP A 588 -19.90 -32.40 25.11
N GLN A 589 -20.38 -33.47 24.44
CA GLN A 589 -19.80 -34.82 24.59
C GLN A 589 -18.33 -34.90 24.17
N VAL A 590 -17.94 -34.17 23.11
CA VAL A 590 -16.53 -34.06 22.70
C VAL A 590 -15.68 -33.39 23.78
N ALA A 591 -16.22 -32.35 24.42
CA ALA A 591 -15.56 -31.68 25.53
C ALA A 591 -15.39 -32.62 26.74
N ASP A 592 -16.45 -33.36 27.09
CA ASP A 592 -16.48 -34.28 28.23
C ASP A 592 -15.51 -35.45 28.05
N ALA A 593 -15.43 -36.02 26.85
CA ALA A 593 -14.53 -37.13 26.54
C ALA A 593 -13.05 -36.74 26.67
N GLY A 594 -12.71 -35.48 26.38
CA GLY A 594 -11.36 -34.91 26.56
C GLY A 594 -10.24 -35.55 25.73
N ASN A 595 -10.55 -36.54 24.87
CA ASN A 595 -9.60 -37.32 24.09
C ASN A 595 -9.61 -37.00 22.58
N VAL A 596 -10.38 -36.00 22.15
CA VAL A 596 -10.51 -35.56 20.75
C VAL A 596 -9.68 -34.30 20.49
N ARG A 597 -8.75 -34.33 19.53
CA ARG A 597 -7.87 -33.19 19.22
C ARG A 597 -8.49 -32.20 18.24
N SER A 598 -9.16 -32.71 17.21
CA SER A 598 -9.81 -31.90 16.18
C SER A 598 -11.13 -32.52 15.73
N CYS A 599 -12.06 -31.68 15.27
CA CYS A 599 -13.38 -32.10 14.86
C CYS A 599 -13.83 -31.40 13.57
N ILE A 600 -14.35 -32.16 12.60
CA ILE A 600 -14.99 -31.63 11.39
C ILE A 600 -16.51 -31.70 11.57
N LEU A 601 -17.15 -30.54 11.48
CA LEU A 601 -18.60 -30.36 11.53
C LEU A 601 -19.14 -30.32 10.10
N ILE A 602 -19.68 -31.44 9.63
CA ILE A 602 -20.24 -31.55 8.26
C ILE A 602 -21.60 -30.83 8.08
N PRO A 603 -22.56 -30.90 9.02
CA PRO A 603 -23.94 -30.46 8.77
C PRO A 603 -24.04 -28.96 8.50
N GLY A 604 -24.90 -28.56 7.56
CA GLY A 604 -25.34 -27.18 7.39
C GLY A 604 -26.68 -26.89 8.07
N GLY A 605 -27.18 -25.66 7.97
CA GLY A 605 -28.38 -25.20 8.67
C GLY A 605 -28.08 -24.62 10.06
N VAL A 606 -26.89 -24.03 10.21
CA VAL A 606 -26.36 -23.41 11.43
C VAL A 606 -25.92 -21.99 11.08
N GLY A 607 -26.90 -21.12 10.80
CA GLY A 607 -26.70 -19.70 10.53
C GLY A 607 -26.90 -19.23 9.08
N GLU A 608 -26.92 -20.14 8.11
CA GLU A 608 -26.97 -19.78 6.69
C GLU A 608 -28.39 -19.55 6.17
N THR A 609 -29.39 -20.03 6.91
CA THR A 609 -30.81 -19.92 6.55
C THR A 609 -31.57 -19.14 7.62
N GLU A 610 -32.57 -18.37 7.20
CA GLU A 610 -33.44 -17.64 8.13
C GLU A 610 -34.00 -18.56 9.23
N GLY A 611 -33.95 -18.10 10.47
CA GLY A 611 -34.43 -18.85 11.64
C GLY A 611 -33.41 -19.80 12.28
N THR A 612 -32.16 -19.86 11.79
CA THR A 612 -31.11 -20.72 12.38
C THR A 612 -30.10 -19.99 13.27
N ASP A 613 -30.30 -18.69 13.52
CA ASP A 613 -29.42 -17.85 14.35
C ASP A 613 -29.27 -18.37 15.78
N ALA A 614 -30.36 -18.87 16.37
CA ALA A 614 -30.36 -19.44 17.72
C ALA A 614 -29.46 -20.68 17.79
N LEU A 615 -29.59 -21.58 16.82
CA LEU A 615 -28.73 -22.77 16.73
C LEU A 615 -27.27 -22.39 16.48
N GLN A 616 -26.99 -21.38 15.66
CA GLN A 616 -25.61 -20.88 15.48
C GLN A 616 -25.03 -20.38 16.81
N ALA A 617 -25.80 -19.62 17.59
CA ALA A 617 -25.35 -19.14 18.89
C ALA A 617 -25.10 -20.30 19.88
N GLU A 618 -25.98 -21.30 19.91
CA GLU A 618 -25.83 -22.50 20.74
C GLU A 618 -24.60 -23.33 20.37
N VAL A 619 -24.40 -23.60 19.08
CA VAL A 619 -23.20 -24.32 18.58
C VAL A 619 -21.94 -23.51 18.89
N GLY A 620 -21.95 -22.19 18.69
CA GLY A 620 -20.82 -21.32 19.02
C GLY A 620 -20.48 -21.33 20.51
N ALA A 621 -21.49 -21.36 21.38
CA ALA A 621 -21.30 -21.48 22.82
C ALA A 621 -20.74 -22.85 23.23
N ALA A 622 -21.21 -23.94 22.62
CA ALA A 622 -20.69 -25.29 22.85
C ALA A 622 -19.22 -25.42 22.41
N VAL A 623 -18.90 -24.89 21.22
CA VAL A 623 -17.52 -24.80 20.73
C VAL A 623 -16.63 -24.04 21.72
N ALA A 624 -17.07 -22.88 22.20
CA ALA A 624 -16.30 -22.09 23.16
C ALA A 624 -16.03 -22.85 24.47
N ARG A 625 -17.01 -23.61 24.98
CA ARG A 625 -16.83 -24.49 26.15
C ARG A 625 -15.82 -25.61 25.86
N ALA A 626 -15.95 -26.30 24.73
CA ALA A 626 -15.03 -27.37 24.34
C ALA A 626 -13.59 -26.85 24.16
N ARG A 627 -13.42 -25.66 23.57
CA ARG A 627 -12.12 -24.97 23.46
C ARG A 627 -11.50 -24.71 24.84
N ALA A 628 -12.30 -24.27 25.81
CA ALA A 628 -11.82 -23.99 27.16
C ALA A 628 -11.48 -25.25 27.97
N ALA A 629 -12.20 -26.35 27.76
CA ALA A 629 -12.07 -27.59 28.54
C ALA A 629 -10.95 -28.52 28.05
N GLY A 630 -10.90 -28.81 26.74
CA GLY A 630 -10.00 -29.83 26.16
C GLY A 630 -9.09 -29.29 25.05
N GLY A 631 -9.26 -28.02 24.66
CA GLY A 631 -8.50 -27.39 23.59
C GLY A 631 -8.89 -27.85 22.18
N THR A 632 -9.87 -28.73 21.98
CA THR A 632 -10.27 -29.26 20.65
C THR A 632 -10.55 -28.15 19.64
N VAL A 633 -10.05 -28.24 18.41
CA VAL A 633 -10.37 -27.30 17.32
C VAL A 633 -11.52 -27.82 16.44
N PHE A 634 -12.34 -26.91 15.91
CA PHE A 634 -13.49 -27.25 15.06
C PHE A 634 -13.39 -26.64 13.65
N LEU A 635 -13.51 -27.47 12.61
CA LEU A 635 -13.66 -27.04 11.22
C LEU A 635 -15.14 -27.10 10.81
N GLY A 636 -15.64 -26.06 10.13
CA GLY A 636 -17.06 -25.95 9.75
C GLY A 636 -17.85 -25.02 10.69
N PRO A 637 -19.17 -25.26 10.89
CA PRO A 637 -20.02 -26.25 10.24
C PRO A 637 -20.20 -25.98 8.74
N ASN A 638 -21.08 -26.76 8.09
CA ASN A 638 -21.43 -26.63 6.68
C ASN A 638 -20.21 -26.67 5.75
N CYS A 639 -19.49 -27.77 5.84
CA CYS A 639 -18.29 -27.96 5.03
C CYS A 639 -18.25 -29.34 4.41
N LEU A 640 -17.48 -29.49 3.33
CA LEU A 640 -17.09 -30.81 2.82
C LEU A 640 -16.02 -31.47 3.71
N GLY A 641 -15.40 -30.70 4.61
CA GLY A 641 -14.25 -31.11 5.40
C GLY A 641 -12.95 -31.06 4.58
N VAL A 642 -12.16 -32.14 4.66
CA VAL A 642 -10.80 -32.18 4.12
C VAL A 642 -10.57 -33.42 3.27
N ARG A 643 -9.86 -33.21 2.16
CA ARG A 643 -9.16 -34.26 1.42
C ARG A 643 -7.66 -34.07 1.58
N SER A 644 -7.00 -35.03 2.23
CA SER A 644 -5.57 -35.01 2.50
C SER A 644 -4.89 -36.22 1.87
N ARG A 645 -4.08 -35.96 0.84
CA ARG A 645 -3.22 -36.99 0.22
C ARG A 645 -2.15 -37.50 1.20
N PRO A 646 -1.40 -36.65 1.93
CA PRO A 646 -0.43 -37.15 2.91
C PRO A 646 -1.09 -37.82 4.12
N GLY A 647 -2.24 -37.30 4.58
CA GLY A 647 -3.04 -37.88 5.66
C GLY A 647 -3.84 -39.13 5.25
N ARG A 648 -3.86 -39.48 3.96
CA ARG A 648 -4.56 -40.65 3.40
C ARG A 648 -6.05 -40.74 3.73
N TYR A 649 -6.75 -39.60 3.76
CA TYR A 649 -8.20 -39.57 4.04
C TYR A 649 -8.94 -38.54 3.18
N ASP A 650 -10.23 -38.78 2.96
CA ASP A 650 -11.13 -37.92 2.20
C ASP A 650 -12.52 -37.89 2.85
N THR A 651 -12.91 -36.73 3.39
CA THR A 651 -14.25 -36.52 3.97
C THR A 651 -15.25 -35.95 2.98
N PHE A 652 -14.88 -35.73 1.72
CA PHE A 652 -15.83 -35.23 0.74
C PHE A 652 -16.88 -36.29 0.50
N PHE A 653 -18.14 -36.00 0.78
CA PHE A 653 -19.26 -36.93 0.60
C PHE A 653 -19.73 -36.99 -0.87
N ILE A 654 -18.77 -37.11 -1.79
CA ILE A 654 -18.98 -37.20 -3.24
C ILE A 654 -18.62 -38.61 -3.72
N PRO A 655 -19.48 -39.27 -4.51
CA PRO A 655 -19.15 -40.56 -5.12
C PRO A 655 -17.99 -40.45 -6.13
N PRO A 656 -17.12 -41.48 -6.24
CA PRO A 656 -15.96 -41.44 -7.12
C PRO A 656 -16.33 -41.34 -8.61
N GLU A 657 -17.50 -41.81 -9.00
CA GLU A 657 -18.01 -41.72 -10.38
C GLU A 657 -18.32 -40.27 -10.78
N LYS A 658 -18.46 -39.36 -9.79
CA LYS A 658 -18.73 -37.93 -10.01
C LYS A 658 -17.50 -37.05 -9.82
N LEU A 659 -16.49 -37.53 -9.11
CA LEU A 659 -15.23 -36.83 -8.90
C LEU A 659 -14.08 -37.83 -8.82
N ALA A 660 -13.46 -38.10 -9.97
CA ALA A 660 -12.33 -39.00 -10.04
C ALA A 660 -11.12 -38.40 -9.30
N THR A 661 -10.42 -39.24 -8.55
CA THR A 661 -9.11 -38.89 -7.97
C THR A 661 -8.04 -39.69 -8.72
N PRO A 662 -6.95 -39.05 -9.19
CA PRO A 662 -5.87 -39.78 -9.87
C PRO A 662 -5.27 -40.85 -8.96
N ALA A 663 -5.55 -42.11 -9.26
CA ALA A 663 -4.92 -43.22 -8.57
C ALA A 663 -3.44 -43.31 -9.00
N ASN A 664 -2.54 -43.47 -8.03
CA ASN A 664 -1.10 -43.79 -8.23
C ASN A 664 -0.15 -42.68 -8.69
N ALA A 665 -0.59 -41.43 -8.82
CA ALA A 665 0.32 -40.29 -9.04
C ALA A 665 0.66 -39.58 -7.72
N ALA A 666 1.89 -39.05 -7.62
CA ALA A 666 2.27 -38.17 -6.52
C ALA A 666 1.41 -36.89 -6.56
N PRO A 667 0.95 -36.39 -5.40
CA PRO A 667 0.16 -35.16 -5.37
C PRO A 667 0.98 -33.97 -5.87
N ARG A 668 0.29 -32.99 -6.45
CA ARG A 668 0.91 -31.70 -6.79
C ARG A 668 1.24 -30.95 -5.50
N ARG A 669 2.33 -30.17 -5.54
CA ARG A 669 2.79 -29.29 -4.46
C ARG A 669 1.89 -28.05 -4.29
N CYS A 670 0.59 -28.31 -4.15
CA CYS A 670 -0.48 -27.33 -4.17
C CYS A 670 -1.50 -27.65 -3.07
N ALA A 671 -2.11 -26.61 -2.52
CA ALA A 671 -3.31 -26.72 -1.70
C ALA A 671 -4.46 -25.87 -2.22
N LEU A 672 -5.68 -26.31 -1.95
CA LEU A 672 -6.90 -25.52 -2.11
C LEU A 672 -7.53 -25.28 -0.75
N VAL A 673 -7.82 -24.02 -0.43
CA VAL A 673 -8.56 -23.63 0.78
C VAL A 673 -9.76 -22.80 0.36
N SER A 674 -10.97 -23.24 0.73
CA SER A 674 -12.20 -22.61 0.24
C SER A 674 -13.27 -22.55 1.32
N GLN A 675 -13.96 -21.42 1.43
CA GLN A 675 -15.22 -21.34 2.18
C GLN A 675 -16.34 -22.13 1.49
N SER A 676 -16.42 -22.07 0.16
CA SER A 676 -17.43 -22.81 -0.61
C SER A 676 -16.94 -24.19 -1.03
N GLY A 677 -17.61 -25.24 -0.55
CA GLY A 677 -17.37 -26.62 -0.98
C GLY A 677 -17.69 -26.84 -2.47
N ALA A 678 -18.78 -26.24 -2.97
CA ALA A 678 -19.18 -26.33 -4.37
C ALA A 678 -18.15 -25.69 -5.32
N PHE A 679 -17.59 -24.54 -4.93
CA PHE A 679 -16.48 -23.93 -5.66
C PHE A 679 -15.29 -24.90 -5.76
N MET A 680 -14.88 -25.50 -4.65
CA MET A 680 -13.75 -26.42 -4.60
C MET A 680 -13.91 -27.63 -5.51
N ILE A 681 -15.01 -28.39 -5.38
CA ILE A 681 -15.22 -29.61 -6.19
C ILE A 681 -15.37 -29.29 -7.68
N SER A 682 -15.92 -28.12 -8.03
CA SER A 682 -16.00 -27.69 -9.43
C SER A 682 -14.61 -27.39 -10.01
N ARG A 683 -13.66 -26.84 -9.22
CA ARG A 683 -12.28 -26.61 -9.69
C ARG A 683 -11.53 -27.93 -9.86
N LEU A 684 -11.67 -28.84 -8.88
CA LEU A 684 -11.10 -30.19 -8.96
C LEU A 684 -11.64 -30.98 -10.17
N SER A 685 -12.90 -30.77 -10.54
CA SER A 685 -13.50 -31.39 -11.73
C SER A 685 -13.07 -30.73 -13.04
N ASN A 686 -13.03 -29.40 -13.11
CA ASN A 686 -12.69 -28.67 -14.34
C ASN A 686 -11.21 -28.81 -14.72
N LEU A 687 -10.33 -28.94 -13.72
CA LEU A 687 -8.89 -29.07 -13.90
C LEU A 687 -8.49 -30.53 -13.69
N GLU A 688 -8.74 -31.39 -14.69
CA GLU A 688 -8.51 -32.85 -14.62
C GLU A 688 -7.10 -33.23 -14.11
N PHE A 689 -6.08 -32.42 -14.41
CA PHE A 689 -4.68 -32.66 -13.98
C PHE A 689 -4.40 -32.23 -12.52
N LEU A 690 -5.30 -31.46 -11.90
CA LEU A 690 -5.12 -30.86 -10.59
C LEU A 690 -5.44 -31.89 -9.50
N ASP A 691 -4.39 -32.44 -8.89
CA ASP A 691 -4.48 -33.25 -7.67
C ASP A 691 -3.70 -32.57 -6.54
N PRO A 692 -4.30 -31.64 -5.79
CA PRO A 692 -3.62 -30.94 -4.71
C PRO A 692 -3.28 -31.90 -3.57
N ALA A 693 -2.13 -31.69 -2.91
CA ALA A 693 -1.78 -32.41 -1.69
C ALA A 693 -2.86 -32.26 -0.59
N LEU A 694 -3.43 -31.06 -0.49
CA LEU A 694 -4.49 -30.73 0.46
C LEU A 694 -5.64 -29.99 -0.20
N SER A 695 -6.88 -30.32 0.16
CA SER A 695 -8.08 -29.57 -0.19
C SER A 695 -8.95 -29.42 1.05
N VAL A 696 -9.11 -28.19 1.55
CA VAL A 696 -9.78 -27.87 2.82
C VAL A 696 -10.99 -26.97 2.58
N SER A 697 -12.19 -27.52 2.77
CA SER A 697 -13.44 -26.77 2.81
C SER A 697 -13.67 -26.30 4.25
N ILE A 698 -13.67 -24.98 4.49
CA ILE A 698 -13.74 -24.45 5.86
C ILE A 698 -15.16 -24.13 6.34
N GLY A 699 -16.13 -23.97 5.42
CA GLY A 699 -17.53 -23.70 5.76
C GLY A 699 -17.72 -22.37 6.49
N ASN A 700 -18.56 -22.38 7.53
CA ASN A 700 -19.01 -21.17 8.23
C ASN A 700 -17.94 -20.53 9.13
N GLN A 701 -16.85 -21.23 9.45
CA GLN A 701 -15.78 -20.74 10.33
C GLN A 701 -16.28 -20.39 11.74
N ILE A 702 -17.03 -21.27 12.39
CA ILE A 702 -17.49 -21.01 13.76
C ILE A 702 -16.33 -21.01 14.77
N ASP A 703 -15.29 -21.81 14.48
CA ASP A 703 -14.03 -21.83 15.23
C ASP A 703 -12.85 -21.57 14.27
N LEU A 704 -12.31 -22.60 13.61
CA LEU A 704 -11.18 -22.44 12.70
C LEU A 704 -11.54 -21.52 11.53
N THR A 705 -10.71 -20.51 11.32
CA THR A 705 -10.90 -19.54 10.23
C THR A 705 -10.05 -19.86 9.02
N LEU A 706 -10.29 -19.11 7.94
CA LEU A 706 -9.47 -19.17 6.73
C LEU A 706 -7.99 -18.95 7.03
N SER A 707 -7.66 -18.00 7.90
CA SER A 707 -6.27 -17.68 8.23
C SER A 707 -5.58 -18.78 9.01
N ASP A 708 -6.29 -19.44 9.93
CA ASP A 708 -5.74 -20.54 10.73
C ASP A 708 -5.34 -21.72 9.82
N VAL A 709 -6.22 -22.09 8.89
CA VAL A 709 -5.96 -23.13 7.89
C VAL A 709 -4.83 -22.72 6.95
N LEU A 710 -4.86 -21.48 6.44
CA LEU A 710 -3.82 -20.99 5.54
C LEU A 710 -2.44 -20.99 6.22
N ALA A 711 -2.37 -20.63 7.50
CA ALA A 711 -1.13 -20.63 8.26
C ALA A 711 -0.57 -22.05 8.42
N ALA A 712 -1.41 -23.03 8.74
CA ALA A 712 -0.99 -24.43 8.90
C ALA A 712 -0.61 -25.09 7.56
N VAL A 713 -1.35 -24.81 6.48
CA VAL A 713 -1.00 -25.28 5.13
C VAL A 713 0.30 -24.64 4.64
N GLY A 714 0.45 -23.34 4.90
CA GLY A 714 1.56 -22.55 4.41
C GLY A 714 2.92 -22.86 5.06
N THR A 715 2.95 -23.52 6.22
CA THR A 715 4.22 -23.93 6.88
C THR A 715 4.87 -25.15 6.25
N ARG A 716 4.18 -25.89 5.37
CA ARG A 716 4.67 -27.17 4.84
C ARG A 716 5.57 -27.01 3.61
N ASP A 717 6.70 -27.70 3.55
CA ASP A 717 7.66 -27.56 2.43
C ASP A 717 7.22 -28.27 1.14
N ASP A 718 6.26 -29.19 1.25
CA ASP A 718 5.65 -29.90 0.12
C ASP A 718 4.58 -29.07 -0.61
N ILE A 719 4.37 -27.80 -0.24
CA ILE A 719 3.38 -26.90 -0.84
C ILE A 719 4.00 -25.58 -1.26
N ASP A 720 3.96 -25.32 -2.56
CA ASP A 720 4.45 -24.08 -3.19
C ASP A 720 3.32 -23.11 -3.54
N VAL A 721 2.17 -23.65 -3.94
CA VAL A 721 1.02 -22.90 -4.47
C VAL A 721 -0.21 -23.14 -3.61
N ILE A 722 -0.92 -22.08 -3.24
CA ILE A 722 -2.16 -22.17 -2.46
C ILE A 722 -3.25 -21.37 -3.17
N GLY A 723 -4.27 -22.07 -3.66
CA GLY A 723 -5.50 -21.47 -4.18
C GLY A 723 -6.49 -21.19 -3.05
N VAL A 724 -6.91 -19.94 -2.90
CA VAL A 724 -7.79 -19.49 -1.83
C VAL A 724 -9.07 -18.87 -2.40
N TYR A 725 -10.22 -19.33 -1.90
CA TYR A 725 -11.52 -18.71 -2.16
C TYR A 725 -12.16 -18.27 -0.84
N ALA A 726 -12.50 -16.97 -0.76
CA ALA A 726 -13.13 -16.38 0.42
C ALA A 726 -14.36 -15.54 0.05
N GLU A 727 -15.42 -15.67 0.84
CA GLU A 727 -16.65 -14.90 0.77
C GLU A 727 -16.66 -13.77 1.79
N GLY A 728 -16.17 -14.03 3.01
CA GLY A 728 -16.04 -13.06 4.08
C GLY A 728 -14.95 -13.46 5.07
N PHE A 729 -14.74 -12.63 6.09
CA PHE A 729 -13.83 -12.94 7.19
C PHE A 729 -14.55 -12.77 8.52
N ASN A 730 -14.10 -13.49 9.54
CA ASN A 730 -14.47 -13.21 10.92
C ASN A 730 -13.78 -11.94 11.42
N ALA A 731 -14.17 -11.48 12.61
CA ALA A 731 -13.55 -10.30 13.21
C ALA A 731 -12.02 -10.47 13.30
N LEU A 732 -11.29 -9.51 12.75
CA LEU A 732 -9.82 -9.45 12.66
C LEU A 732 -9.14 -10.62 11.91
N ASP A 733 -9.91 -11.55 11.35
CA ASP A 733 -9.38 -12.66 10.57
C ASP A 733 -8.84 -12.20 9.21
N GLY A 734 -9.41 -11.15 8.62
CA GLY A 734 -8.86 -10.52 7.42
C GLY A 734 -7.44 -10.00 7.65
N LEU A 735 -7.16 -9.39 8.80
CA LEU A 735 -5.81 -8.96 9.17
C LEU A 735 -4.86 -10.15 9.37
N ALA A 736 -5.31 -11.22 10.04
CA ALA A 736 -4.53 -12.45 10.21
C ALA A 736 -4.20 -13.12 8.86
N PHE A 737 -5.13 -13.09 7.92
CA PHE A 737 -4.94 -13.58 6.56
C PHE A 737 -3.83 -12.82 5.86
N LEU A 738 -3.87 -11.48 5.88
CA LEU A 738 -2.85 -10.63 5.27
C LEU A 738 -1.46 -10.86 5.85
N ARG A 739 -1.35 -10.96 7.18
CA ARG A 739 -0.09 -11.30 7.86
C ARG A 739 0.45 -12.64 7.41
N THR A 740 -0.43 -13.63 7.26
CA THR A 740 -0.07 -14.96 6.79
C THR A 740 0.42 -14.92 5.35
N VAL A 741 -0.32 -14.26 4.44
CA VAL A 741 0.10 -14.06 3.05
C VAL A 741 1.48 -13.39 2.96
N LYS A 742 1.73 -12.32 3.73
CA LYS A 742 3.04 -11.62 3.78
C LYS A 742 4.17 -12.57 4.16
N LYS A 743 3.96 -13.43 5.17
CA LYS A 743 4.92 -14.44 5.59
C LYS A 743 5.16 -15.51 4.52
N LEU A 744 4.12 -15.96 3.81
CA LEU A 744 4.23 -16.99 2.78
C LEU A 744 4.93 -16.46 1.52
N ALA A 745 4.59 -15.24 1.08
CA ALA A 745 5.24 -14.57 -0.03
C ALA A 745 6.75 -14.37 0.23
N ALA A 746 7.13 -14.00 1.46
CA ALA A 746 8.53 -13.89 1.87
C ALA A 746 9.30 -15.23 1.82
N ARG A 747 8.60 -16.37 1.89
CA ARG A 747 9.16 -17.72 1.71
C ARG A 747 9.11 -18.20 0.24
N GLY A 748 8.74 -17.33 -0.70
CA GLY A 748 8.69 -17.63 -2.13
C GLY A 748 7.44 -18.39 -2.58
N LYS A 749 6.47 -18.63 -1.69
CA LYS A 749 5.22 -19.33 -1.99
C LYS A 749 4.21 -18.43 -2.68
N LEU A 750 3.35 -19.01 -3.50
CA LEU A 750 2.33 -18.28 -4.25
C LEU A 750 0.93 -18.50 -3.65
N VAL A 751 0.27 -17.42 -3.24
CA VAL A 751 -1.14 -17.44 -2.83
C VAL A 751 -2.00 -16.84 -3.94
N ILE A 752 -2.84 -17.65 -4.58
CA ILE A 752 -3.78 -17.21 -5.61
C ILE A 752 -5.12 -16.99 -4.92
N PHE A 753 -5.62 -15.75 -4.92
CA PHE A 753 -6.74 -15.37 -4.06
C PHE A 753 -7.94 -14.88 -4.86
N TYR A 754 -9.08 -15.56 -4.72
CA TYR A 754 -10.37 -15.10 -5.21
C TYR A 754 -11.22 -14.62 -4.03
N LYS A 755 -11.62 -13.33 -4.04
CA LYS A 755 -12.54 -12.75 -3.06
C LYS A 755 -13.92 -12.55 -3.70
N ALA A 756 -14.93 -13.25 -3.21
CA ALA A 756 -16.32 -13.01 -3.59
C ALA A 756 -16.86 -11.71 -2.96
N GLY A 757 -18.02 -11.24 -3.42
CA GLY A 757 -18.59 -9.97 -2.94
C GLY A 757 -17.93 -8.72 -3.53
N ARG A 758 -17.59 -8.74 -4.81
CA ARG A 758 -16.93 -7.60 -5.49
C ARG A 758 -17.83 -6.37 -5.64
N THR A 759 -19.12 -6.60 -5.84
CA THR A 759 -20.14 -5.55 -6.03
C THR A 759 -21.06 -5.48 -4.81
N PRO A 760 -21.80 -4.38 -4.59
CA PRO A 760 -22.80 -4.32 -3.51
C PRO A 760 -23.78 -5.50 -3.53
N THR A 761 -24.32 -5.84 -4.71
CA THR A 761 -25.20 -7.01 -4.88
C THR A 761 -24.48 -8.32 -4.61
N GLY A 762 -23.23 -8.45 -5.06
CA GLY A 762 -22.43 -9.64 -4.77
C GLY A 762 -22.12 -9.80 -3.28
N ARG A 763 -21.89 -8.70 -2.55
CA ARG A 763 -21.69 -8.72 -1.09
C ARG A 763 -22.95 -9.18 -0.37
N ALA A 764 -24.10 -8.64 -0.76
CA ALA A 764 -25.39 -9.04 -0.21
C ALA A 764 -25.66 -10.54 -0.47
N ALA A 765 -25.37 -11.04 -1.68
CA ALA A 765 -25.50 -12.45 -2.00
C ALA A 765 -24.55 -13.35 -1.17
N ALA A 766 -23.28 -12.95 -1.02
CA ALA A 766 -22.32 -13.69 -0.20
C ALA A 766 -22.73 -13.75 1.29
N ALA A 767 -23.24 -12.65 1.83
CA ALA A 767 -23.72 -12.56 3.21
C ALA A 767 -24.98 -13.40 3.47
N GLY A 768 -25.80 -13.67 2.45
CA GLY A 768 -26.98 -14.55 2.57
C GLY A 768 -26.67 -16.04 2.48
N HIS A 769 -25.43 -16.42 2.14
CA HIS A 769 -25.03 -17.83 1.92
C HIS A 769 -24.05 -18.34 2.98
N THR A 770 -23.46 -17.44 3.78
CA THR A 770 -22.52 -17.76 4.85
C THR A 770 -22.83 -16.90 6.07
N ALA A 771 -22.62 -17.45 7.28
CA ALA A 771 -22.72 -16.69 8.52
C ALA A 771 -21.64 -15.59 8.68
N ALA A 772 -20.80 -15.37 7.64
CA ALA A 772 -19.72 -14.39 7.63
C ALA A 772 -20.15 -13.10 6.92
N VAL A 773 -19.93 -11.94 7.56
CA VAL A 773 -20.21 -10.63 6.97
C VAL A 773 -19.21 -10.33 5.83
N ALA A 774 -19.73 -9.89 4.68
CA ALA A 774 -18.91 -9.46 3.55
C ALA A 774 -18.40 -8.02 3.75
N GLY A 775 -17.11 -7.87 4.10
CA GLY A 775 -16.44 -6.57 4.24
C GLY A 775 -16.17 -5.80 2.94
N ASP A 776 -15.47 -4.66 3.05
CA ASP A 776 -15.08 -3.81 1.91
C ASP A 776 -14.11 -4.55 0.98
N TYR A 777 -14.56 -4.81 -0.25
CA TYR A 777 -13.78 -5.51 -1.27
C TYR A 777 -12.50 -4.77 -1.64
N ASP A 778 -12.54 -3.44 -1.69
CA ASP A 778 -11.43 -2.63 -2.17
C ASP A 778 -10.27 -2.69 -1.16
N ILE A 779 -10.59 -2.64 0.13
CA ILE A 779 -9.62 -2.82 1.21
C ILE A 779 -8.99 -4.21 1.12
N CYS A 780 -9.83 -5.24 1.03
CA CYS A 780 -9.36 -6.63 0.98
C CYS A 780 -8.46 -6.88 -0.24
N GLN A 781 -8.87 -6.42 -1.42
CA GLN A 781 -8.13 -6.61 -2.66
C GLN A 781 -6.78 -5.88 -2.62
N ALA A 782 -6.76 -4.61 -2.22
CA ALA A 782 -5.55 -3.81 -2.20
C ALA A 782 -4.56 -4.35 -1.17
N ALA A 783 -5.04 -4.64 0.04
CA ALA A 783 -4.21 -5.14 1.12
C ALA A 783 -3.67 -6.55 0.83
N ALA A 784 -4.48 -7.45 0.25
CA ALA A 784 -4.02 -8.80 -0.12
C ALA A 784 -2.97 -8.76 -1.22
N ALA A 785 -3.13 -7.91 -2.23
CA ALA A 785 -2.12 -7.71 -3.27
C ALA A 785 -0.80 -7.15 -2.70
N GLN A 786 -0.88 -6.18 -1.77
CA GLN A 786 0.28 -5.63 -1.07
C GLN A 786 1.00 -6.68 -0.21
N ALA A 787 0.23 -7.52 0.49
CA ALA A 787 0.75 -8.65 1.25
C ALA A 787 1.44 -9.71 0.37
N GLY A 788 1.20 -9.71 -0.94
CA GLY A 788 1.83 -10.63 -1.89
C GLY A 788 0.92 -11.73 -2.41
N ALA A 789 -0.40 -11.64 -2.23
CA ALA A 789 -1.33 -12.53 -2.93
C ALA A 789 -1.53 -12.11 -4.38
N LEU A 790 -1.67 -13.08 -5.27
CA LEU A 790 -2.14 -12.87 -6.64
C LEU A 790 -3.67 -12.86 -6.64
N VAL A 791 -4.26 -11.67 -6.47
CA VAL A 791 -5.72 -11.50 -6.34
C VAL A 791 -6.42 -11.55 -7.70
N VAL A 792 -7.23 -12.56 -7.97
CA VAL A 792 -7.91 -12.79 -9.25
C VAL A 792 -9.38 -12.38 -9.23
N ASP A 793 -9.90 -12.10 -10.42
CA ASP A 793 -11.16 -11.40 -10.62
C ASP A 793 -12.28 -12.33 -11.10
N THR A 794 -11.95 -13.42 -11.78
CA THR A 794 -12.92 -14.38 -12.31
C THR A 794 -12.53 -15.82 -11.97
N PHE A 795 -13.50 -16.72 -11.93
CA PHE A 795 -13.22 -18.15 -11.77
C PHE A 795 -12.34 -18.71 -12.87
N LYS A 796 -12.50 -18.20 -14.10
CA LYS A 796 -11.69 -18.67 -15.22
C LYS A 796 -10.23 -18.27 -15.08
N GLU A 797 -10.00 -17.03 -14.66
CA GLU A 797 -8.66 -16.55 -14.36
C GLU A 797 -8.03 -17.29 -13.17
N PHE A 798 -8.81 -17.61 -12.13
CA PHE A 798 -8.34 -18.44 -11.01
C PHE A 798 -7.85 -19.80 -11.50
N GLU A 799 -8.63 -20.49 -12.34
CA GLU A 799 -8.23 -21.77 -12.94
C GLU A 799 -6.94 -21.67 -13.74
N GLN A 800 -6.87 -20.66 -14.62
CA GLN A 800 -5.76 -20.47 -15.54
C GLN A 800 -4.46 -20.17 -14.82
N ILE A 801 -4.50 -19.29 -13.81
CA ILE A 801 -3.32 -18.96 -13.02
C ILE A 801 -2.92 -20.13 -12.13
N LEU A 802 -3.88 -20.89 -11.58
CA LEU A 802 -3.59 -22.10 -10.84
C LEU A 802 -2.90 -23.15 -11.72
N GLU A 803 -3.32 -23.31 -12.97
CA GLU A 803 -2.69 -24.20 -13.94
C GLU A 803 -1.26 -23.77 -14.29
N ILE A 804 -1.03 -22.48 -14.58
CA ILE A 804 0.32 -21.95 -14.81
C ILE A 804 1.18 -22.16 -13.57
N ALA A 805 0.69 -21.75 -12.40
CA ALA A 805 1.45 -21.78 -11.17
C ALA A 805 1.85 -23.19 -10.76
N THR A 806 0.94 -24.17 -10.87
CA THR A 806 1.22 -25.55 -10.42
C THR A 806 2.08 -26.36 -11.37
N THR A 807 2.25 -25.92 -12.61
CA THR A 807 3.06 -26.63 -13.63
C THR A 807 4.36 -25.92 -13.98
N GLN A 808 4.41 -24.59 -13.84
CA GLN A 808 5.59 -23.78 -14.17
C GLN A 808 6.28 -23.20 -12.93
N PHE A 809 5.90 -23.58 -11.69
CA PHE A 809 6.43 -23.00 -10.45
C PHE A 809 7.96 -22.97 -10.39
N ASP A 810 8.60 -24.09 -10.76
CA ASP A 810 10.05 -24.27 -10.64
C ASP A 810 10.85 -23.51 -11.71
N LYS A 811 10.15 -22.90 -12.68
CA LYS A 811 10.78 -22.13 -13.75
C LYS A 811 11.02 -20.69 -13.28
N PRO A 812 12.28 -20.21 -13.25
CA PRO A 812 12.56 -18.84 -12.84
C PRO A 812 11.91 -17.82 -13.78
N VAL A 813 11.36 -16.76 -13.20
CA VAL A 813 10.80 -15.63 -13.94
C VAL A 813 11.80 -14.46 -13.87
N GLY A 814 12.57 -14.30 -14.94
CA GLY A 814 13.59 -13.24 -15.04
C GLY A 814 13.06 -11.87 -15.48
N GLY A 815 11.84 -11.83 -16.04
CA GLY A 815 11.25 -10.61 -16.57
C GLY A 815 9.85 -10.83 -17.15
N THR A 816 9.41 -9.87 -17.97
CA THR A 816 8.04 -9.75 -18.48
C THR A 816 7.98 -9.66 -20.01
N ARG A 817 9.03 -10.10 -20.72
CA ARG A 817 9.10 -10.09 -22.19
C ARG A 817 8.67 -11.45 -22.75
N ILE A 818 7.67 -11.43 -23.62
CA ILE A 818 7.03 -12.63 -24.14
C ILE A 818 7.44 -12.86 -25.59
N GLY A 819 7.91 -14.07 -25.88
CA GLY A 819 7.93 -14.63 -27.24
C GLY A 819 6.56 -15.23 -27.56
N ALA A 820 6.08 -15.02 -28.77
CA ALA A 820 4.77 -15.51 -29.21
C ALA A 820 4.89 -16.14 -30.60
N ILE A 821 4.32 -17.34 -30.77
CA ILE A 821 4.24 -18.05 -32.05
C ILE A 821 2.77 -18.38 -32.32
N SER A 822 2.31 -18.17 -33.55
CA SER A 822 1.05 -18.75 -34.04
C SER A 822 1.15 -19.14 -35.50
N ASN A 823 0.34 -20.12 -35.93
CA ASN A 823 0.11 -20.44 -37.33
C ASN A 823 -1.01 -19.58 -37.98
N ALA A 824 -1.54 -18.59 -37.25
CA ALA A 824 -2.59 -17.71 -37.71
C ALA A 824 -2.31 -16.24 -37.33
N GLY A 825 -2.32 -15.35 -38.33
CA GLY A 825 -2.08 -13.92 -38.12
C GLY A 825 -3.05 -13.24 -37.15
N CYS A 826 -4.34 -13.65 -37.11
CA CYS A 826 -5.30 -13.07 -36.17
C CYS A 826 -4.90 -13.29 -34.70
N GLU A 827 -4.36 -14.46 -34.35
CA GLU A 827 -3.87 -14.75 -33.01
C GLU A 827 -2.63 -13.94 -32.66
N THR A 828 -1.74 -13.70 -33.63
CA THR A 828 -0.56 -12.84 -33.39
C THR A 828 -0.94 -11.41 -33.03
N VAL A 829 -1.98 -10.86 -33.66
CA VAL A 829 -2.53 -9.53 -33.32
C VAL A 829 -3.21 -9.59 -31.95
N ALA A 830 -4.05 -10.59 -31.70
CA ALA A 830 -4.75 -10.72 -30.42
C ALA A 830 -3.78 -10.87 -29.22
N MET A 831 -2.67 -11.59 -29.40
CA MET A 831 -1.61 -11.68 -28.39
C MET A 831 -0.93 -10.33 -28.15
N ALA A 832 -0.65 -9.57 -29.22
CA ALA A 832 -0.05 -8.24 -29.11
C ALA A 832 -0.99 -7.22 -28.46
N ASP A 833 -2.30 -7.29 -28.73
CA ASP A 833 -3.31 -6.43 -28.11
C ASP A 833 -3.51 -6.75 -26.62
N ALA A 834 -3.20 -7.98 -26.19
CA ALA A 834 -3.40 -8.45 -24.83
C ALA A 834 -2.24 -8.15 -23.87
N ILE A 835 -1.16 -7.47 -24.29
CA ILE A 835 0.04 -7.23 -23.45
C ILE A 835 -0.17 -6.22 -22.32
N LEU A 836 -1.25 -5.42 -22.37
CA LEU A 836 -1.59 -4.44 -21.35
C LEU A 836 -2.91 -4.81 -20.67
N GLY A 837 -2.91 -4.87 -19.35
CA GLY A 837 -4.13 -5.00 -18.56
C GLY A 837 -4.04 -4.24 -17.24
N ARG A 838 -5.16 -4.22 -16.49
CA ARG A 838 -5.30 -3.44 -15.26
C ARG A 838 -4.23 -3.71 -14.20
N ARG A 839 -3.72 -4.94 -14.12
CA ARG A 839 -2.78 -5.39 -13.06
C ARG A 839 -1.50 -6.01 -13.60
N TYR A 840 -1.24 -5.86 -14.90
CA TYR A 840 -0.05 -6.39 -15.53
C TYR A 840 0.29 -5.56 -16.78
N ALA A 841 1.57 -5.43 -17.04
CA ALA A 841 2.09 -4.90 -18.29
C ALA A 841 3.26 -5.78 -18.69
N VAL A 842 3.14 -6.39 -19.86
CA VAL A 842 4.17 -7.22 -20.48
C VAL A 842 4.56 -6.61 -21.81
N GLU A 843 5.66 -7.09 -22.37
CA GLU A 843 6.16 -6.62 -23.65
C GLU A 843 6.34 -7.78 -24.60
N MET A 844 6.13 -7.56 -25.90
CA MET A 844 6.61 -8.52 -26.89
C MET A 844 8.13 -8.40 -26.97
N ALA A 845 8.83 -9.52 -26.75
CA ALA A 845 10.29 -9.57 -26.81
C ALA A 845 10.79 -9.05 -28.16
N GLN A 846 11.74 -8.12 -28.13
CA GLN A 846 12.46 -7.68 -29.32
C GLN A 846 13.64 -8.62 -29.54
N LEU A 847 13.66 -9.28 -30.70
CA LEU A 847 14.74 -10.19 -31.07
C LEU A 847 15.94 -9.39 -31.58
N ASP A 848 17.13 -9.84 -31.21
CA ASP A 848 18.37 -9.35 -31.80
C ASP A 848 18.61 -9.92 -33.21
N ASP A 849 19.64 -9.40 -33.88
CA ASP A 849 20.00 -9.84 -35.24
C ASP A 849 20.31 -11.34 -35.29
N GLU A 850 20.95 -11.88 -34.24
CA GLU A 850 21.26 -13.31 -34.14
C GLU A 850 20.00 -14.17 -34.06
N GLY A 851 19.05 -13.80 -33.19
CA GLY A 851 17.77 -14.49 -33.05
C GLY A 851 16.94 -14.42 -34.34
N CYS A 852 16.94 -13.26 -35.01
CA CYS A 852 16.29 -13.11 -36.31
C CYS A 852 16.93 -14.03 -37.36
N GLU A 853 18.26 -14.13 -37.42
CA GLU A 853 18.92 -14.98 -38.42
C GLU A 853 18.73 -16.47 -38.14
N GLN A 854 18.75 -16.88 -36.87
CA GLN A 854 18.45 -18.27 -36.49
C GLN A 854 17.02 -18.65 -36.83
N LEU A 855 16.04 -17.76 -36.61
CA LEU A 855 14.67 -17.99 -37.06
C LEU A 855 14.60 -18.09 -38.59
N ARG A 856 15.24 -17.19 -39.35
CA ARG A 856 15.27 -17.29 -40.82
C ARG A 856 15.88 -18.60 -41.30
N LYS A 857 16.91 -19.09 -40.63
CA LYS A 857 17.52 -20.39 -40.93
C LYS A 857 16.53 -21.54 -40.75
N VAL A 858 15.84 -21.60 -39.60
CA VAL A 858 14.79 -22.60 -39.34
C VAL A 858 13.66 -22.50 -40.35
N LEU A 859 13.21 -21.29 -40.68
CA LEU A 859 12.17 -21.08 -41.68
C LEU A 859 12.59 -21.58 -43.08
N ARG A 860 13.86 -21.41 -43.48
CA ARG A 860 14.40 -21.98 -44.74
C ARG A 860 14.45 -23.50 -44.72
N GLU A 861 14.89 -24.10 -43.61
CA GLU A 861 14.97 -25.56 -43.44
C GLU A 861 13.59 -26.24 -43.54
N HIS A 862 12.52 -25.49 -43.31
CA HIS A 862 11.14 -25.94 -43.41
C HIS A 862 10.36 -25.34 -44.59
N ASP A 863 11.03 -24.72 -45.57
CA ASP A 863 10.43 -24.12 -46.77
C ASP A 863 9.36 -23.02 -46.51
N LEU A 864 9.51 -22.26 -45.41
CA LEU A 864 8.59 -21.19 -44.97
C LEU A 864 9.14 -19.76 -45.18
N ASP A 865 10.41 -19.61 -45.55
CA ASP A 865 11.12 -18.32 -45.63
C ASP A 865 10.52 -17.31 -46.64
N ARG A 866 9.80 -17.82 -47.65
CA ARG A 866 9.09 -16.98 -48.64
C ARG A 866 7.79 -16.38 -48.13
N LEU A 867 7.24 -16.94 -47.04
CA LEU A 867 5.91 -16.62 -46.52
C LEU A 867 5.97 -15.95 -45.14
N VAL A 868 7.02 -16.24 -44.37
CA VAL A 868 7.14 -15.85 -42.96
C VAL A 868 8.28 -14.86 -42.75
N ASN A 869 7.97 -13.75 -42.09
CA ASN A 869 8.97 -12.81 -41.62
C ASN A 869 9.45 -13.22 -40.21
N ALA A 870 10.77 -13.33 -40.03
CA ALA A 870 11.37 -13.58 -38.72
C ALA A 870 11.23 -12.34 -37.82
N ARG A 871 10.15 -12.31 -37.02
CA ARG A 871 9.85 -11.29 -36.02
C ARG A 871 9.02 -11.88 -34.88
N ASN A 872 8.83 -11.11 -33.82
CA ASN A 872 7.94 -11.45 -32.70
C ASN A 872 6.79 -10.43 -32.60
N PRO A 873 5.52 -10.85 -32.50
CA PRO A 873 5.01 -12.22 -32.63
C PRO A 873 5.32 -12.88 -33.99
N LEU A 874 5.58 -14.18 -33.97
CA LEU A 874 5.92 -14.98 -35.15
C LEU A 874 4.67 -15.66 -35.72
N ASP A 875 4.25 -15.23 -36.91
CA ASP A 875 3.20 -15.90 -37.70
C ASP A 875 3.85 -16.91 -38.64
N VAL A 876 3.80 -18.20 -38.31
CA VAL A 876 4.40 -19.29 -39.11
C VAL A 876 3.48 -19.78 -40.24
N THR A 877 2.29 -19.19 -40.39
CA THR A 877 1.22 -19.58 -41.33
C THR A 877 0.67 -20.99 -41.10
N PRO A 878 -0.50 -21.33 -41.70
CA PRO A 878 -1.05 -22.68 -41.61
C PRO A 878 -0.17 -23.77 -42.22
N MET A 879 0.84 -23.43 -43.05
CA MET A 879 1.70 -24.41 -43.71
C MET A 879 2.77 -25.02 -42.78
N ALA A 880 2.98 -24.44 -41.59
CA ALA A 880 3.97 -24.94 -40.66
C ALA A 880 3.55 -26.28 -40.03
N SER A 881 4.48 -27.25 -40.04
CA SER A 881 4.32 -28.53 -39.36
C SER A 881 4.61 -28.43 -37.85
N ASP A 882 4.22 -29.46 -37.08
CA ASP A 882 4.56 -29.54 -35.65
C ASP A 882 6.08 -29.39 -35.38
N ALA A 883 6.91 -29.95 -36.27
CA ALA A 883 8.37 -29.87 -36.16
C ALA A 883 8.90 -28.44 -36.41
N ALA A 884 8.32 -27.73 -37.38
CA ALA A 884 8.70 -26.35 -37.67
C ALA A 884 8.34 -25.42 -36.50
N ILE A 885 7.16 -25.59 -35.91
CA ILE A 885 6.73 -24.82 -34.72
C ILE A 885 7.65 -25.09 -33.52
N GLU A 886 7.98 -26.36 -33.25
CA GLU A 886 8.91 -26.72 -32.18
C GLU A 886 10.31 -26.09 -32.40
N ALA A 887 10.83 -26.12 -33.64
CA ALA A 887 12.12 -25.55 -33.96
C ALA A 887 12.15 -24.02 -33.75
N CYS A 888 11.10 -23.31 -34.18
CA CYS A 888 10.95 -21.88 -33.92
C CYS A 888 10.84 -21.58 -32.41
N ALA A 889 10.07 -22.38 -31.67
CA ALA A 889 9.92 -22.26 -30.22
C ALA A 889 11.26 -22.40 -29.50
N ARG A 890 12.10 -23.36 -29.93
CA ARG A 890 13.45 -23.58 -29.42
C ARG A 890 14.35 -22.37 -29.63
N VAL A 891 14.30 -21.73 -30.79
CA VAL A 891 15.06 -20.50 -31.06
C VAL A 891 14.62 -19.39 -30.10
N LEU A 892 13.31 -19.12 -29.99
CA LEU A 892 12.81 -18.08 -29.08
C LEU A 892 13.19 -18.33 -27.61
N LEU A 893 13.03 -19.57 -27.12
CA LEU A 893 13.38 -19.92 -25.74
C LEU A 893 14.88 -19.77 -25.45
N SER A 894 15.73 -19.95 -26.46
CA SER A 894 17.18 -19.77 -26.30
C SER A 894 17.63 -18.31 -26.19
N ARG A 895 16.77 -17.32 -26.48
CA ARG A 895 17.13 -15.89 -26.50
C ARG A 895 16.97 -15.23 -25.14
N ASP A 896 17.99 -14.51 -24.67
CA ASP A 896 17.96 -13.79 -23.38
C ASP A 896 16.93 -12.65 -23.34
N GLN A 897 16.46 -12.17 -24.50
CA GLN A 897 15.40 -11.17 -24.59
C GLN A 897 14.00 -11.74 -24.36
N VAL A 898 13.85 -13.07 -24.35
CA VAL A 898 12.59 -13.79 -24.14
C VAL A 898 12.59 -14.35 -22.72
N ASP A 899 11.61 -13.95 -21.90
CA ASP A 899 11.45 -14.41 -20.52
C ASP A 899 10.41 -15.55 -20.42
N ALA A 900 9.43 -15.60 -21.33
CA ALA A 900 8.44 -16.67 -21.45
C ALA A 900 7.95 -16.83 -22.90
N LEU A 901 7.38 -18.00 -23.23
CA LEU A 901 6.88 -18.31 -24.57
C LEU A 901 5.38 -18.68 -24.56
N VAL A 902 4.62 -18.12 -25.49
CA VAL A 902 3.27 -18.58 -25.85
C VAL A 902 3.31 -19.20 -27.24
N VAL A 903 2.97 -20.48 -27.33
CA VAL A 903 2.76 -21.19 -28.60
C VAL A 903 1.25 -21.33 -28.79
N SER A 904 0.70 -20.63 -29.77
CA SER A 904 -0.70 -20.73 -30.14
C SER A 904 -0.88 -21.47 -31.44
N THR A 905 -1.92 -22.28 -31.54
CA THR A 905 -2.23 -22.99 -32.78
C THR A 905 -3.73 -23.01 -33.03
N VAL A 906 -4.09 -22.71 -34.28
CA VAL A 906 -5.35 -23.08 -34.90
C VAL A 906 -5.18 -24.50 -35.46
N PRO A 907 -5.71 -25.54 -34.78
CA PRO A 907 -5.36 -26.94 -35.04
C PRO A 907 -5.96 -27.53 -36.32
N LEU A 908 -6.76 -26.77 -37.09
CA LEU A 908 -7.41 -27.25 -38.32
C LEU A 908 -6.45 -27.41 -39.50
N SER A 909 -5.20 -26.99 -39.38
CA SER A 909 -4.22 -27.14 -40.45
C SER A 909 -3.91 -28.62 -40.72
N ALA A 910 -3.93 -29.00 -42.00
CA ALA A 910 -3.49 -30.33 -42.47
C ALA A 910 -1.99 -30.58 -42.28
N ALA A 911 -1.19 -29.54 -41.99
CA ALA A 911 0.23 -29.68 -41.67
C ALA A 911 0.48 -30.12 -40.22
N LEU A 912 -0.55 -30.07 -39.36
CA LEU A 912 -0.45 -30.40 -37.94
C LEU A 912 -1.11 -31.74 -37.62
N LYS A 913 -0.55 -32.44 -36.62
CA LYS A 913 -1.12 -33.67 -36.07
C LYS A 913 -2.03 -33.39 -34.87
N THR A 914 -3.32 -33.16 -35.12
CA THR A 914 -4.22 -32.55 -34.11
C THR A 914 -5.46 -33.36 -33.78
N THR A 915 -5.83 -34.35 -34.60
CA THR A 915 -6.93 -35.27 -34.29
C THR A 915 -6.52 -36.29 -33.22
N PRO A 916 -7.46 -36.92 -32.49
CA PRO A 916 -7.13 -37.94 -31.49
C PRO A 916 -6.27 -39.09 -32.04
N GLN A 917 -6.54 -39.55 -33.28
CA GLN A 917 -5.75 -40.60 -33.93
C GLN A 917 -4.33 -40.14 -34.25
N GLU A 918 -4.17 -38.92 -34.74
CA GLU A 918 -2.84 -38.36 -35.06
C GLU A 918 -2.02 -38.09 -33.80
N VAL A 919 -2.64 -37.57 -32.74
CA VAL A 919 -1.99 -37.39 -31.43
C VAL A 919 -1.52 -38.74 -30.88
N ALA A 920 -2.33 -39.79 -30.98
CA ALA A 920 -1.95 -41.15 -30.57
C ALA A 920 -0.81 -41.75 -31.41
N SER A 921 -0.66 -41.32 -32.67
CA SER A 921 0.42 -41.76 -33.56
C SER A 921 1.79 -41.15 -33.25
N GLY A 922 1.85 -40.16 -32.35
CA GLY A 922 3.07 -39.51 -31.90
C GLY A 922 3.58 -38.39 -32.82
N GLY A 923 4.45 -37.54 -32.26
CA GLY A 923 5.10 -36.43 -32.95
C GLY A 923 4.24 -35.18 -33.14
N SER A 924 3.09 -35.08 -32.45
CA SER A 924 2.30 -33.86 -32.37
C SER A 924 2.92 -32.84 -31.40
N LEU A 925 2.47 -31.59 -31.45
CA LEU A 925 2.87 -30.56 -30.48
C LEU A 925 2.56 -30.93 -29.03
N ALA A 926 1.54 -31.73 -28.77
CA ALA A 926 1.25 -32.22 -27.42
C ALA A 926 2.31 -33.17 -26.86
N GLU A 927 3.16 -33.76 -27.70
CA GLU A 927 4.31 -34.58 -27.29
C GLU A 927 5.63 -33.78 -27.36
N ARG A 928 5.77 -32.92 -28.37
CA ARG A 928 6.99 -32.13 -28.63
C ARG A 928 7.21 -31.01 -27.62
N LEU A 929 6.16 -30.23 -27.32
CA LEU A 929 6.27 -29.07 -26.42
C LEU A 929 6.64 -29.48 -24.98
N PRO A 930 6.09 -30.54 -24.37
CA PRO A 930 6.56 -31.01 -23.06
C PRO A 930 8.05 -31.36 -23.02
N LYS A 931 8.58 -32.02 -24.05
CA LYS A 931 10.01 -32.35 -24.15
C LYS A 931 10.85 -31.07 -24.19
N LEU A 932 10.50 -30.14 -25.07
CA LEU A 932 11.16 -28.83 -25.16
C LEU A 932 11.06 -28.04 -23.83
N ALA A 933 9.92 -28.10 -23.16
CA ALA A 933 9.71 -27.42 -21.89
C ALA A 933 10.60 -27.95 -20.76
N GLY A 934 10.93 -29.24 -20.78
CA GLY A 934 11.83 -29.88 -19.81
C GLY A 934 13.31 -29.55 -20.07
N GLU A 935 13.66 -29.18 -21.29
CA GLU A 935 15.01 -28.76 -21.69
C GLU A 935 15.27 -27.26 -21.42
N CYS A 936 14.22 -26.48 -21.12
CA CYS A 936 14.28 -25.03 -20.98
C CYS A 936 13.84 -24.55 -19.59
N SER A 937 14.54 -23.54 -19.06
CA SER A 937 14.22 -22.93 -17.76
C SER A 937 13.10 -21.88 -17.81
N LYS A 938 12.57 -21.56 -18.99
CA LYS A 938 11.59 -20.47 -19.19
C LYS A 938 10.14 -20.98 -19.22
N PRO A 939 9.19 -20.27 -18.61
CA PRO A 939 7.77 -20.62 -18.67
C PRO A 939 7.27 -20.73 -20.11
N MET A 940 6.44 -21.74 -20.38
CA MET A 940 5.83 -21.94 -21.70
C MET A 940 4.34 -22.28 -21.55
N ILE A 941 3.51 -21.67 -22.41
CA ILE A 941 2.08 -21.95 -22.52
C ILE A 941 1.75 -22.43 -23.92
N TYR A 942 0.83 -23.39 -24.00
CA TYR A 942 0.25 -23.85 -25.26
C TYR A 942 -1.21 -23.40 -25.39
N VAL A 943 -1.63 -23.01 -26.59
CA VAL A 943 -3.01 -22.63 -26.89
C VAL A 943 -3.53 -23.48 -28.05
N VAL A 944 -4.70 -24.07 -27.83
CA VAL A 944 -5.45 -24.84 -28.84
C VAL A 944 -6.79 -24.16 -29.05
N ASP A 945 -6.82 -23.16 -29.92
CA ASP A 945 -7.99 -22.31 -30.15
C ASP A 945 -8.94 -22.94 -31.18
N SER A 946 -9.71 -23.94 -30.74
CA SER A 946 -10.76 -24.60 -31.54
C SER A 946 -11.68 -25.48 -30.69
N GLY A 947 -12.76 -25.96 -31.32
CA GLY A 947 -13.85 -26.70 -30.67
C GLY A 947 -13.52 -28.13 -30.20
N PRO A 948 -14.54 -28.88 -29.74
CA PRO A 948 -14.38 -30.13 -28.99
C PRO A 948 -13.63 -31.26 -29.69
N LEU A 949 -13.53 -31.25 -31.03
CA LEU A 949 -12.74 -32.23 -31.79
C LEU A 949 -11.26 -32.25 -31.38
N PHE A 950 -10.76 -31.14 -30.83
CA PHE A 950 -9.37 -30.97 -30.38
C PHE A 950 -9.25 -30.99 -28.85
N ASP A 951 -10.23 -31.57 -28.14
CA ASP A 951 -10.16 -31.79 -26.69
C ASP A 951 -9.05 -32.74 -26.29
N GLU A 952 -8.84 -33.83 -27.03
CA GLU A 952 -7.79 -34.79 -26.66
C GLU A 952 -6.39 -34.21 -26.83
N LEU A 953 -6.17 -33.37 -27.84
CA LEU A 953 -4.90 -32.64 -28.00
C LEU A 953 -4.60 -31.77 -26.78
N ALA A 954 -5.59 -30.98 -26.33
CA ALA A 954 -5.43 -30.12 -25.17
C ALA A 954 -5.28 -30.92 -23.87
N ARG A 955 -6.05 -31.99 -23.66
CA ARG A 955 -5.91 -32.87 -22.48
C ARG A 955 -4.56 -33.55 -22.46
N THR A 956 -4.06 -34.02 -23.60
CA THR A 956 -2.74 -34.67 -23.71
C THR A 956 -1.63 -33.70 -23.32
N ALA A 957 -1.65 -32.46 -23.83
CA ALA A 957 -0.67 -31.44 -23.45
C ALA A 957 -0.74 -31.10 -21.94
N ARG A 958 -1.94 -30.98 -21.35
CA ARG A 958 -2.10 -30.75 -19.90
C ARG A 958 -1.58 -31.91 -19.05
N ARG A 959 -1.90 -33.16 -19.41
CA ARG A 959 -1.40 -34.35 -18.69
C ARG A 959 0.13 -34.42 -18.73
N ALA A 960 0.73 -33.95 -19.81
CA ALA A 960 2.18 -33.84 -19.96
C ALA A 960 2.81 -32.62 -19.24
N GLY A 961 2.02 -31.82 -18.51
CA GLY A 961 2.51 -30.72 -17.67
C GLY A 961 2.64 -29.36 -18.36
N ILE A 962 2.04 -29.18 -19.53
CA ILE A 962 2.01 -27.87 -20.22
C ILE A 962 0.68 -27.16 -19.94
N PRO A 963 0.70 -25.92 -19.38
CA PRO A 963 -0.50 -25.09 -19.28
C PRO A 963 -1.13 -24.93 -20.65
N THR A 964 -2.39 -25.35 -20.79
CA THR A 964 -3.06 -25.37 -22.09
C THR A 964 -4.36 -24.58 -22.08
N PHE A 965 -4.43 -23.60 -22.98
CA PHE A 965 -5.51 -22.62 -23.06
C PHE A 965 -6.34 -22.84 -24.33
N ARG A 966 -7.54 -22.23 -24.34
CA ARG A 966 -8.47 -22.24 -25.48
C ARG A 966 -8.55 -20.90 -26.21
N SER A 967 -7.91 -19.85 -25.71
CA SER A 967 -7.74 -18.60 -26.46
C SER A 967 -6.42 -17.93 -26.12
N CYS A 968 -5.81 -17.31 -27.12
CA CYS A 968 -4.47 -16.75 -27.04
C CYS A 968 -4.43 -15.43 -26.25
N ASP A 969 -5.48 -14.60 -26.34
CA ASP A 969 -5.60 -13.38 -25.55
C ASP A 969 -5.64 -13.70 -24.06
N GLN A 970 -6.47 -14.66 -23.63
CA GLN A 970 -6.54 -15.10 -22.23
C GLN A 970 -5.21 -15.68 -21.75
N ALA A 971 -4.51 -16.45 -22.60
CA ALA A 971 -3.18 -16.97 -22.28
C ALA A 971 -2.18 -15.84 -21.96
N ILE A 972 -2.13 -14.79 -22.79
CA ILE A 972 -1.30 -13.61 -22.53
C ILE A 972 -1.72 -12.90 -21.25
N ARG A 973 -3.03 -12.73 -21.00
CA ARG A 973 -3.50 -12.08 -19.76
C ARG A 973 -3.04 -12.84 -18.51
N SER A 974 -3.31 -14.13 -18.44
CA SER A 974 -2.97 -14.95 -17.26
C SER A 974 -1.46 -15.10 -17.09
N LEU A 975 -0.71 -15.29 -18.19
CA LEU A 975 0.75 -15.35 -18.15
C LEU A 975 1.33 -14.01 -17.71
N GLY A 976 0.88 -12.90 -18.27
CA GLY A 976 1.38 -11.58 -17.92
C GLY A 976 1.17 -11.25 -16.45
N ARG A 977 0.00 -11.61 -15.89
CA ARG A 977 -0.25 -11.51 -14.45
C ARG A 977 0.69 -12.37 -13.61
N TYR A 978 0.92 -13.62 -14.03
CA TYR A 978 1.85 -14.51 -13.36
C TYR A 978 3.29 -13.97 -13.39
N LEU A 979 3.77 -13.53 -14.57
CA LEU A 979 5.12 -12.99 -14.77
C LEU A 979 5.32 -11.70 -13.96
N CYS A 980 4.41 -10.72 -14.07
CA CYS A 980 4.52 -9.47 -13.31
C CYS A 980 4.52 -9.70 -11.79
N HIS A 981 3.81 -10.73 -11.31
CA HIS A 981 3.78 -11.07 -9.89
C HIS A 981 5.07 -11.78 -9.44
N ARG A 982 5.66 -12.62 -10.29
CA ARG A 982 6.83 -13.46 -9.98
C ARG A 982 8.17 -12.80 -10.30
N ALA A 983 8.19 -11.85 -11.22
CA ALA A 983 9.40 -11.12 -11.61
C ALA A 983 9.97 -10.37 -10.41
N PRO A 984 11.31 -10.22 -10.33
CA PRO A 984 11.92 -9.37 -9.33
C PRO A 984 11.28 -7.98 -9.38
N ARG A 985 10.90 -7.42 -8.22
CA ARG A 985 10.40 -6.04 -8.15
C ARG A 985 11.51 -5.14 -8.70
N ARG A 986 11.40 -4.75 -9.97
CA ARG A 986 12.20 -3.65 -10.51
C ARG A 986 11.89 -2.46 -9.62
N THR A 987 12.92 -1.82 -9.06
CA THR A 987 12.80 -0.42 -8.64
C THR A 987 12.05 0.28 -9.77
N PRO A 988 10.90 0.92 -9.51
CA PRO A 988 10.10 1.49 -10.58
C PRO A 988 11.05 2.27 -11.49
N PRO A 989 11.11 1.97 -12.80
CA PRO A 989 11.90 2.81 -13.69
C PRO A 989 11.43 4.23 -13.43
N ALA A 990 12.37 5.18 -13.29
CA ALA A 990 12.03 6.59 -13.27
C ALA A 990 10.99 6.79 -14.37
N ALA A 991 9.77 7.17 -13.95
CA ALA A 991 8.55 7.03 -14.74
C ALA A 991 8.84 7.38 -16.20
N HIS A 992 8.49 6.48 -17.14
CA HIS A 992 8.70 6.63 -18.58
C HIS A 992 8.97 8.08 -18.94
N GLN A 993 10.25 8.43 -19.10
CA GLN A 993 10.59 9.67 -19.79
C GLN A 993 9.92 9.54 -21.14
N ARG A 994 8.80 10.26 -21.31
CA ARG A 994 8.24 10.47 -22.64
C ARG A 994 9.43 10.93 -23.50
N PRO A 995 9.61 10.40 -24.72
CA PRO A 995 10.63 10.93 -25.60
C PRO A 995 10.46 12.45 -25.64
N GLU A 996 11.51 13.19 -25.26
CA GLU A 996 11.54 14.63 -25.37
C GLU A 996 11.11 14.97 -26.80
N LYS A 997 9.99 15.68 -26.94
CA LYS A 997 9.68 16.24 -28.25
C LYS A 997 10.82 17.20 -28.57
N PRO A 998 11.46 17.09 -29.75
CA PRO A 998 12.41 18.11 -30.18
C PRO A 998 11.70 19.47 -30.15
N PRO A 999 12.41 20.55 -29.77
CA PRO A 999 11.81 21.86 -29.63
C PRO A 999 11.14 22.25 -30.95
N VAL A 1000 9.84 22.54 -30.86
CA VAL A 1000 9.10 23.12 -31.98
C VAL A 1000 9.74 24.48 -32.24
N ARG A 1001 10.51 24.60 -33.33
CA ARG A 1001 10.89 25.91 -33.87
C ARG A 1001 9.60 26.62 -34.27
N VAL A 1002 9.20 27.58 -33.46
CA VAL A 1002 8.17 28.55 -33.84
C VAL A 1002 8.85 29.51 -34.81
N GLU A 1003 8.59 29.33 -36.12
CA GLU A 1003 8.92 30.37 -37.08
C GLU A 1003 8.07 31.62 -36.79
N PRO A 1004 8.67 32.82 -36.77
CA PRO A 1004 7.92 34.05 -36.55
C PRO A 1004 6.94 34.29 -37.70
N LEU A 1005 5.68 34.54 -37.36
CA LEU A 1005 4.63 34.97 -38.29
C LEU A 1005 5.09 36.21 -39.08
N PRO A 1006 4.89 36.26 -40.41
CA PRO A 1006 5.24 37.42 -41.20
C PRO A 1006 4.36 38.61 -40.82
N ILE A 1007 5.01 39.71 -40.47
CA ILE A 1007 4.38 41.02 -40.23
C ILE A 1007 3.83 41.52 -41.57
N ALA A 1008 2.51 41.68 -41.67
CA ALA A 1008 1.87 42.29 -42.82
C ALA A 1008 2.26 43.78 -42.92
N PRO A 1009 2.53 44.31 -44.13
CA PRO A 1009 2.91 45.71 -44.29
C PRO A 1009 1.70 46.62 -44.06
N ALA A 1010 1.93 47.69 -43.31
CA ALA A 1010 0.98 48.78 -43.17
C ALA A 1010 0.73 49.44 -44.53
N HIS A 1011 -0.54 49.55 -44.91
CA HIS A 1011 -0.99 50.34 -46.05
C HIS A 1011 -1.47 51.73 -45.59
N PRO A 1012 -1.36 52.74 -46.48
CA PRO A 1012 -0.94 54.12 -46.19
C PRO A 1012 -1.95 55.02 -45.47
#